data_AF-A0AAV5QE41-F1
#
_entry.id   AF-A0AAV5QE41-F1
#
_cell.length_a   1.000
_cell.length_b   1.000
_cell.length_c   1.000
_cell.angle_alpha   90.00
_cell.angle_beta   90.00
_cell.angle_gamma   90.00
#
_symmetry.space_group_name_H-M   'P 1'
#
loop_
_entity.id
_entity.type
_entity.pdbx_description
1 polymer ?
#
loop_
_entity_poly.entity_id
_entity_poly.type
_entity_poly.pdbx_seq_one_letter_code
_entity_poly.pdbx_strand_id
1 'polypeptide(L)'
;MMESQEGYSEAGLTNVIPQNNNPQNGNEEVNIEMSRKRKHHEVITDQDEDASQDLSLADESQQEYIPASDVEAMIYVLTRVANEYLTHARSMVHLVASNQQKLLEYRKLVFACIKTLTTIVTKLSNIPPNTETSIFLKLAQLYYYETNDLKKCEINLNKAMTISKRSKVLHLQFQAEFFSAVIICSDNSRIALKYLNSKIEEFTNLGYIHWVRIFEFLKINLLLTVEPKTALTNLKVFNGYTNLNENLKQFSLLMEANLKLYRGSPLDACNILKLCQSRMETLKLAKIPQLTAMLLLNQLKCGIQMTDFEGSRKTIAKLNSFVENESKNNLPNWPSDGSFNLKITLPTNAHNVKDYPFKVNWLSIEEVQIISWLYCGICYIYKFYEKDRSITYLNTALTLTDRYSAKIKTKGFTRKGSNPLNNIDGNTLADINTLNLKIIRLKFIKIQILYYQCFYDLLSNEHQPSSIKSKLHAIQTQLESLSTVEKKCFKLPFMKNLYLLALVSQNEGNLSPAKYLYYKIRELLKSPNSGSTKNLSESKLAYFCNTLGIGGNTFAARDENSEIYVYSTLNCIIILESDLAILKQINNDPTISKEVLAKNNGEITKITAERNSLLNEINLMFENGKKNTVDQGQQGIIITNNHLGFASSNKLVLASKNIFDVVFNQLTHQQVKSILENIVPPSVLHNSSEVSEANDHDQVATLVQQLSPELYALATYLLSKSATDSISKQRFLLQSIASSKIAHNLVLQYLSGMKLYENYQKLGQQAEADLQLQHNSQLREKILAMFVDSQKGLPKKVRSSK
;
A
#
# COMPACT_ATOMS: atom_id res chain seq x y z
N MET A 1 14.32 -13.79 20.12
CA MET A 1 14.55 -13.94 21.58
C MET A 1 16.04 -14.12 21.75
N MET A 2 16.62 -13.50 22.78
CA MET A 2 18.07 -13.30 22.96
C MET A 2 18.73 -12.44 21.88
N GLU A 3 19.68 -11.64 22.34
CA GLU A 3 20.67 -10.93 21.55
C GLU A 3 21.97 -11.73 21.61
N SER A 4 22.74 -11.73 20.53
CA SER A 4 24.11 -12.24 20.53
C SER A 4 24.95 -11.30 19.67
N GLN A 5 25.86 -10.57 20.30
CA GLN A 5 26.87 -9.79 19.60
C GLN A 5 27.93 -10.74 19.04
N GLU A 6 28.23 -10.64 17.75
CA GLU A 6 29.54 -10.96 17.20
C GLU A 6 29.69 -10.23 15.86
N GLY A 7 30.86 -9.62 15.62
CA GLY A 7 31.07 -8.69 14.52
C GLY A 7 32.03 -9.23 13.46
N TYR A 8 31.67 -9.03 12.19
CA TYR A 8 32.59 -9.16 11.06
C TYR A 8 32.47 -7.94 10.13
N SER A 9 33.50 -7.72 9.32
CA SER A 9 33.89 -6.39 8.82
C SER A 9 32.93 -5.73 7.82
N GLU A 10 32.69 -4.43 8.02
CA GLU A 10 32.13 -3.56 6.99
C GLU A 10 33.18 -3.20 5.93
N ALA A 11 32.85 -3.39 4.65
CA ALA A 11 33.61 -2.84 3.54
C ALA A 11 32.70 -2.60 2.30
N GLY A 12 32.04 -1.44 2.25
CA GLY A 12 31.39 -0.97 1.02
C GLY A 12 30.07 -0.20 1.19
N LEU A 13 30.07 1.06 0.76
CA LEU A 13 28.89 1.87 0.40
C LEU A 13 27.96 2.37 1.53
N THR A 14 28.55 2.88 2.60
CA THR A 14 28.10 4.15 3.19
C THR A 14 28.58 5.31 2.27
N ASN A 15 28.06 6.55 2.25
CA ASN A 15 27.38 7.34 3.28
C ASN A 15 26.12 8.07 2.78
N VAL A 16 25.24 8.43 3.72
CA VAL A 16 24.04 9.26 3.53
C VAL A 16 23.87 10.17 4.75
N ILE A 17 23.63 11.48 4.52
CA ILE A 17 23.48 12.58 5.49
C ILE A 17 24.82 13.06 6.13
N PRO A 18 25.13 14.38 6.08
CA PRO A 18 26.17 14.96 6.92
C PRO A 18 25.67 15.12 8.37
N GLN A 19 26.42 14.59 9.33
CA GLN A 19 26.27 14.95 10.74
C GLN A 19 27.11 16.20 11.02
N ASN A 20 26.60 17.12 11.84
CA ASN A 20 27.33 18.29 12.30
C ASN A 20 27.20 18.36 13.83
N ASN A 21 28.21 17.87 14.54
CA ASN A 21 28.24 17.81 16.01
C ASN A 21 29.42 18.64 16.51
N ASN A 22 29.14 19.66 17.33
CA ASN A 22 30.11 20.33 18.20
C ASN A 22 29.45 20.50 19.59
N PRO A 23 30.07 20.04 20.70
CA PRO A 23 29.48 20.13 22.02
C PRO A 23 29.96 21.34 22.85
N GLN A 24 29.01 21.89 23.61
CA GLN A 24 29.16 22.54 24.94
C GLN A 24 29.76 23.94 25.11
N ASN A 25 28.88 24.80 25.65
CA ASN A 25 29.04 25.66 26.84
C ASN A 25 29.88 26.95 26.78
N GLY A 26 29.28 28.02 27.34
CA GLY A 26 29.90 29.31 27.64
C GLY A 26 28.87 30.44 27.62
N ASN A 27 28.52 30.99 28.79
CA ASN A 27 27.74 32.23 28.86
C ASN A 27 28.69 33.42 28.84
N GLU A 28 28.35 34.51 28.16
CA GLU A 28 28.42 35.88 28.71
C GLU A 28 27.69 36.87 27.81
N GLU A 29 27.17 37.95 28.40
CA GLU A 29 26.58 39.09 27.71
C GLU A 29 27.67 40.13 27.41
N VAL A 30 27.54 40.88 26.31
CA VAL A 30 27.95 42.31 26.22
C VAL A 30 27.54 42.90 24.85
N ASN A 31 27.05 44.14 24.85
CA ASN A 31 26.82 44.94 23.64
C ASN A 31 28.13 45.52 23.10
N ILE A 32 28.21 45.88 21.80
CA ILE A 32 28.63 47.23 21.33
C ILE A 32 28.68 47.29 19.78
N GLU A 33 28.59 48.51 19.25
CA GLU A 33 28.45 48.86 17.84
C GLU A 33 29.79 48.97 17.06
N MET A 34 29.65 48.93 15.73
CA MET A 34 30.35 49.78 14.74
C MET A 34 31.87 49.66 14.42
N SER A 35 32.11 49.80 13.09
CA SER A 35 33.21 50.55 12.45
C SER A 35 34.62 49.95 12.23
N ARG A 36 34.86 49.61 10.95
CA ARG A 36 35.96 50.12 10.09
C ARG A 36 37.37 50.33 10.70
N LYS A 37 38.37 49.57 10.19
CA LYS A 37 39.47 50.11 9.31
C LYS A 37 40.43 49.02 8.77
N ARG A 38 41.35 49.45 7.90
CA ARG A 38 42.38 48.64 7.19
C ARG A 38 43.78 48.86 7.75
N LYS A 39 44.65 47.85 7.59
CA LYS A 39 46.12 47.83 7.31
C LYS A 39 46.73 46.61 8.02
N HIS A 40 47.79 45.88 7.61
CA HIS A 40 48.61 45.66 6.40
C HIS A 40 50.05 45.45 6.90
N HIS A 41 50.78 44.47 6.31
CA HIS A 41 52.24 44.28 6.41
C HIS A 41 52.75 43.80 7.80
N GLU A 42 53.82 43.01 7.94
CA GLU A 42 54.76 42.36 6.98
C GLU A 42 55.20 40.98 7.58
N VAL A 43 55.23 39.89 6.81
CA VAL A 43 56.36 39.31 6.05
C VAL A 43 57.50 38.71 6.91
N ILE A 44 57.71 37.41 6.70
CA ILE A 44 59.03 36.76 6.65
C ILE A 44 59.03 35.92 5.36
N THR A 45 59.96 36.19 4.44
CA THR A 45 60.32 35.35 3.28
C THR A 45 61.32 34.26 3.72
N ASP A 46 61.59 33.19 2.98
CA ASP A 46 62.36 33.09 1.73
C ASP A 46 61.92 31.80 0.98
N GLN A 47 61.70 31.76 -0.35
CA GLN A 47 62.64 31.87 -1.50
C GLN A 47 63.56 30.65 -1.64
N ASP A 48 63.86 30.03 -2.81
CA ASP A 48 63.47 30.17 -4.25
C ASP A 48 63.72 28.80 -4.98
N GLU A 49 63.28 28.48 -6.20
CA GLU A 49 62.28 29.07 -7.13
C GLU A 49 61.29 27.96 -7.60
N ASP A 50 60.99 27.52 -8.85
CA ASP A 50 61.26 27.82 -10.28
C ASP A 50 60.12 27.12 -11.09
N ALA A 51 59.55 27.54 -12.24
CA ALA A 51 59.72 28.73 -13.09
C ALA A 51 58.33 29.29 -13.50
N SER A 52 58.25 30.55 -13.96
CA SER A 52 57.03 31.11 -14.60
C SER A 52 57.33 32.20 -15.63
N GLN A 53 57.15 31.88 -16.91
CA GLN A 53 57.10 32.78 -18.08
C GLN A 53 56.28 32.04 -19.18
N ASP A 54 55.50 32.65 -20.06
CA ASP A 54 54.98 34.03 -20.15
C ASP A 54 53.68 33.98 -20.97
N LEU A 55 52.73 34.90 -20.72
CA LEU A 55 51.96 35.51 -21.80
C LEU A 55 51.28 36.81 -21.34
N SER A 56 51.43 37.86 -22.13
CA SER A 56 51.01 39.23 -21.81
C SER A 56 49.56 39.55 -22.24
N LEU A 57 49.06 40.70 -21.76
CA LEU A 57 47.81 41.31 -22.20
C LEU A 57 47.95 41.85 -23.64
N ALA A 58 47.16 41.32 -24.58
CA ALA A 58 46.93 41.91 -25.90
C ALA A 58 45.56 41.47 -26.49
N ASP A 59 45.07 42.27 -27.44
CA ASP A 59 44.00 42.02 -28.41
C ASP A 59 42.59 41.63 -27.93
N GLU A 60 41.82 42.66 -27.56
CA GLU A 60 40.38 42.70 -27.84
C GLU A 60 40.08 42.80 -29.36
N SER A 61 40.32 41.75 -30.16
CA SER A 61 39.66 41.64 -31.48
C SER A 61 39.72 40.25 -32.11
N GLN A 62 38.65 39.46 -31.93
CA GLN A 62 38.03 38.54 -32.90
C GLN A 62 37.10 37.55 -32.17
N GLN A 63 35.89 38.01 -31.82
CA GLN A 63 34.77 37.09 -31.87
C GLN A 63 34.48 36.84 -33.34
N GLU A 64 34.71 35.62 -33.84
CA GLU A 64 34.25 35.23 -35.17
C GLU A 64 32.74 35.50 -35.24
N TYR A 65 32.31 36.33 -36.19
CA TYR A 65 30.90 36.61 -36.42
C TYR A 65 30.27 35.41 -37.12
N ILE A 66 29.97 34.37 -36.33
CA ILE A 66 29.18 33.21 -36.78
C ILE A 66 27.81 33.76 -37.20
N PRO A 67 27.38 33.58 -38.48
CA PRO A 67 26.07 34.02 -38.92
C PRO A 67 24.95 33.44 -38.06
N ALA A 68 23.89 34.20 -37.81
CA ALA A 68 22.81 33.76 -36.91
C ALA A 68 22.19 32.40 -37.31
N SER A 69 22.12 32.11 -38.62
CA SER A 69 21.72 30.81 -39.17
C SER A 69 22.62 29.66 -38.71
N ASP A 70 23.94 29.89 -38.64
CA ASP A 70 24.93 28.88 -38.27
C ASP A 70 24.97 28.68 -36.75
N VAL A 71 24.68 29.73 -35.97
CA VAL A 71 24.46 29.61 -34.52
C VAL A 71 23.22 28.75 -34.23
N GLU A 72 22.09 28.97 -34.92
CA GLU A 72 20.90 28.14 -34.74
C GLU A 72 21.13 26.69 -35.19
N ALA A 73 21.82 26.48 -36.32
CA ALA A 73 22.22 25.14 -36.77
C ALA A 73 23.14 24.44 -35.75
N MET A 74 24.11 25.15 -35.16
CA MET A 74 25.01 24.61 -34.14
C MET A 74 24.26 24.26 -32.85
N ILE A 75 23.33 25.12 -32.40
CA ILE A 75 22.45 24.82 -31.25
C ILE A 75 21.63 23.55 -31.51
N TYR A 76 21.05 23.40 -32.71
CA TYR A 76 20.29 22.21 -33.10
C TYR A 76 21.15 20.94 -33.09
N VAL A 77 22.33 20.97 -33.72
CA VAL A 77 23.27 19.84 -33.78
C VAL A 77 23.76 19.44 -32.38
N LEU A 78 24.20 20.39 -31.55
CA LEU A 78 24.67 20.11 -30.20
C LEU A 78 23.54 19.59 -29.28
N THR A 79 22.32 20.12 -29.43
CA THR A 79 21.13 19.61 -28.72
C THR A 79 20.80 18.18 -29.14
N ARG A 80 20.91 17.86 -30.43
CA ARG A 80 20.74 16.50 -30.95
C ARG A 80 21.79 15.54 -30.42
N VAL A 81 23.07 15.91 -30.45
CA VAL A 81 24.17 15.09 -29.89
C VAL A 81 23.96 14.84 -28.39
N ALA A 82 23.50 15.84 -27.63
CA ALA A 82 23.12 15.66 -26.23
C ALA A 82 21.93 14.70 -26.04
N ASN A 83 20.92 14.75 -26.92
CA ASN A 83 19.80 13.79 -26.92
C ASN A 83 20.25 12.37 -27.26
N GLU A 84 21.21 12.22 -28.18
CA GLU A 84 21.75 10.90 -28.59
C GLU A 84 22.59 10.27 -27.47
N TYR A 85 23.44 11.04 -26.77
CA TYR A 85 24.12 10.57 -25.55
C TYR A 85 23.13 10.14 -24.45
N LEU A 86 22.07 10.92 -24.21
CA LEU A 86 21.05 10.59 -23.21
C LEU A 86 20.23 9.35 -23.59
N THR A 87 19.88 9.23 -24.87
CA THR A 87 19.15 8.08 -25.42
C THR A 87 19.99 6.81 -25.33
N HIS A 88 21.30 6.89 -25.64
CA HIS A 88 22.21 5.76 -25.51
C HIS A 88 22.40 5.36 -24.04
N ALA A 89 22.60 6.32 -23.13
CA ALA A 89 22.63 6.06 -21.69
C ALA A 89 21.34 5.36 -21.21
N ARG A 90 20.18 5.92 -21.52
CA ARG A 90 18.88 5.35 -21.12
C ARG A 90 18.59 3.97 -21.75
N SER A 91 19.19 3.64 -22.89
CA SER A 91 19.12 2.29 -23.46
C SER A 91 19.84 1.24 -22.59
N MET A 92 20.97 1.58 -21.96
CA MET A 92 21.78 0.66 -21.14
C MET A 92 21.38 0.59 -19.65
N VAL A 93 20.36 1.36 -19.21
CA VAL A 93 19.88 1.43 -17.80
C VAL A 93 19.64 0.05 -17.16
N HIS A 94 19.22 -0.95 -17.93
CA HIS A 94 19.01 -2.30 -17.42
C HIS A 94 20.30 -3.03 -16.98
N LEU A 95 21.41 -2.78 -17.68
CA LEU A 95 22.72 -3.37 -17.37
C LEU A 95 23.34 -2.77 -16.10
N VAL A 96 22.99 -1.52 -15.79
CA VAL A 96 23.46 -0.77 -14.61
C VAL A 96 23.09 -1.47 -13.31
N ALA A 97 21.93 -2.14 -13.26
CA ALA A 97 21.44 -2.84 -12.07
C ALA A 97 22.15 -4.18 -11.78
N SER A 98 23.18 -4.55 -12.56
CA SER A 98 23.95 -5.79 -12.34
C SER A 98 25.45 -5.68 -12.68
N ASN A 99 25.95 -4.52 -13.13
CA ASN A 99 27.37 -4.31 -13.36
C ASN A 99 27.81 -2.86 -13.04
N GLN A 100 28.73 -2.71 -12.10
CA GLN A 100 29.31 -1.43 -11.67
C GLN A 100 30.10 -0.70 -12.77
N GLN A 101 30.72 -1.43 -13.71
CA GLN A 101 31.36 -0.83 -14.88
C GLN A 101 30.32 -0.18 -15.80
N LYS A 102 29.15 -0.81 -15.97
CA LYS A 102 28.04 -0.24 -16.75
C LYS A 102 27.37 0.95 -16.05
N LEU A 103 27.38 1.01 -14.71
CA LEU A 103 27.04 2.23 -13.97
C LEU A 103 28.01 3.39 -14.28
N LEU A 104 29.31 3.11 -14.43
CA LEU A 104 30.30 4.13 -14.79
C LEU A 104 30.16 4.58 -16.25
N GLU A 105 29.92 3.68 -17.20
CA GLU A 105 29.60 4.02 -18.60
C GLU A 105 28.34 4.88 -18.71
N TYR A 106 27.25 4.49 -18.02
CA TYR A 106 26.02 5.27 -17.95
C TYR A 106 26.28 6.70 -17.45
N ARG A 107 27.00 6.84 -16.34
CA ARG A 107 27.35 8.15 -15.76
C ARG A 107 28.25 8.98 -16.68
N LYS A 108 29.18 8.37 -17.42
CA LYS A 108 29.99 9.06 -18.43
C LYS A 108 29.14 9.65 -19.56
N LEU A 109 28.15 8.91 -20.06
CA LEU A 109 27.24 9.38 -21.12
C LEU A 109 26.28 10.48 -20.63
N VAL A 110 25.74 10.35 -19.41
CA VAL A 110 24.95 11.42 -18.76
C VAL A 110 25.82 12.68 -18.56
N PHE A 111 27.06 12.52 -18.10
CA PHE A 111 27.99 13.64 -17.94
C PHE A 111 28.32 14.31 -19.28
N ALA A 112 28.51 13.54 -20.37
CA ALA A 112 28.70 14.08 -21.71
C ALA A 112 27.48 14.89 -22.19
N CYS A 113 26.26 14.37 -22.01
CA CYS A 113 25.01 15.08 -22.29
C CYS A 113 24.93 16.43 -21.54
N ILE A 114 25.16 16.42 -20.22
CA ILE A 114 25.16 17.61 -19.36
C ILE A 114 26.24 18.60 -19.81
N LYS A 115 27.46 18.12 -20.13
CA LYS A 115 28.57 18.97 -20.60
C LYS A 115 28.25 19.63 -21.93
N THR A 116 27.66 18.91 -22.89
CA THR A 116 27.24 19.47 -24.19
C THR A 116 26.17 20.55 -23.99
N LEU A 117 25.09 20.28 -23.24
CA LEU A 117 24.04 21.27 -22.97
C LEU A 117 24.56 22.49 -22.21
N THR A 118 25.49 22.30 -21.26
CA THR A 118 26.16 23.41 -20.56
C THR A 118 27.00 24.24 -21.53
N THR A 119 27.73 23.59 -22.45
CA THR A 119 28.61 24.25 -23.42
C THR A 119 27.82 25.13 -24.41
N ILE A 120 26.63 24.68 -24.86
CA ILE A 120 25.73 25.52 -25.67
C ILE A 120 25.47 26.85 -24.95
N VAL A 121 25.08 26.80 -23.68
CA VAL A 121 24.61 27.95 -22.91
C VAL A 121 25.73 28.81 -22.31
N THR A 122 26.97 28.31 -22.26
CA THR A 122 28.14 29.10 -21.79
C THR A 122 29.05 29.63 -22.90
N LYS A 123 29.00 29.06 -24.11
CA LYS A 123 29.87 29.48 -25.23
C LYS A 123 29.16 30.16 -26.40
N LEU A 124 27.86 29.92 -26.61
CA LEU A 124 27.14 30.54 -27.73
C LEU A 124 26.43 31.82 -27.27
N SER A 125 26.69 32.92 -27.97
CA SER A 125 25.94 34.17 -27.84
C SER A 125 24.59 34.09 -28.59
N ASN A 126 23.70 35.05 -28.34
CA ASN A 126 22.46 35.27 -29.10
C ASN A 126 21.47 34.08 -29.17
N ILE A 127 21.49 33.17 -28.18
CA ILE A 127 20.52 32.06 -28.08
C ILE A 127 19.09 32.62 -27.93
N PRO A 128 18.10 32.16 -28.73
CA PRO A 128 16.71 32.58 -28.56
C PRO A 128 16.16 32.25 -27.15
N PRO A 129 15.49 33.18 -26.43
CA PRO A 129 15.08 32.97 -25.03
C PRO A 129 14.19 31.75 -24.76
N ASN A 130 13.38 31.33 -25.75
CA ASN A 130 12.62 30.08 -25.71
C ASN A 130 13.56 28.87 -25.58
N THR A 131 14.59 28.82 -26.42
CA THR A 131 15.58 27.75 -26.51
C THR A 131 16.50 27.76 -25.29
N GLU A 132 17.00 28.94 -24.91
CA GLU A 132 17.82 29.14 -23.70
C GLU A 132 17.09 28.61 -22.43
N THR A 133 15.85 29.05 -22.22
CA THR A 133 15.00 28.59 -21.11
C THR A 133 14.78 27.09 -21.15
N SER A 134 14.52 26.52 -22.33
CA SER A 134 14.28 25.08 -22.52
C SER A 134 15.52 24.25 -22.18
N ILE A 135 16.72 24.72 -22.53
CA ILE A 135 17.97 24.04 -22.19
C ILE A 135 18.26 24.15 -20.69
N PHE A 136 18.08 25.32 -20.06
CA PHE A 136 18.22 25.45 -18.60
C PHE A 136 17.26 24.56 -17.83
N LEU A 137 16.01 24.45 -18.27
CA LEU A 137 15.00 23.56 -17.68
C LEU A 137 15.38 22.09 -17.87
N LYS A 138 15.91 21.70 -19.03
CA LYS A 138 16.41 20.34 -19.31
C LYS A 138 17.65 20.00 -18.47
N LEU A 139 18.57 20.95 -18.28
CA LEU A 139 19.71 20.81 -17.36
C LEU A 139 19.24 20.62 -15.91
N ALA A 140 18.28 21.42 -15.44
CA ALA A 140 17.69 21.25 -14.11
C ALA A 140 17.06 19.86 -13.93
N GLN A 141 16.33 19.36 -14.94
CA GLN A 141 15.77 18.01 -14.95
C GLN A 141 16.88 16.93 -14.89
N LEU A 142 17.95 17.05 -15.67
CA LEU A 142 19.06 16.10 -15.65
C LEU A 142 19.79 16.07 -14.30
N TYR A 143 20.06 17.22 -13.69
CA TYR A 143 20.67 17.28 -12.35
C TYR A 143 19.77 16.68 -11.26
N TYR A 144 18.44 16.79 -11.40
CA TYR A 144 17.49 16.19 -10.47
C TYR A 144 17.36 14.66 -10.67
N TYR A 145 17.10 14.20 -11.90
CA TYR A 145 16.76 12.81 -12.19
C TYR A 145 17.98 11.88 -12.34
N GLU A 146 19.12 12.38 -12.82
CA GLU A 146 20.27 11.52 -13.18
C GLU A 146 21.49 11.67 -12.24
N THR A 147 21.62 12.80 -11.52
CA THR A 147 22.79 13.06 -10.65
C THR A 147 22.45 13.40 -9.19
N ASN A 148 21.18 13.63 -8.84
CA ASN A 148 20.72 14.10 -7.52
C ASN A 148 21.42 15.39 -7.02
N ASP A 149 21.92 16.25 -7.92
CA ASP A 149 22.61 17.51 -7.55
C ASP A 149 21.59 18.65 -7.42
N LEU A 150 20.95 18.72 -6.25
CA LEU A 150 19.92 19.72 -5.97
C LEU A 150 20.43 21.16 -6.11
N LYS A 151 21.68 21.44 -5.72
CA LYS A 151 22.27 22.79 -5.84
C LYS A 151 22.39 23.23 -7.31
N LYS A 152 22.90 22.36 -8.19
CA LYS A 152 22.96 22.67 -9.62
C LYS A 152 21.57 22.66 -10.27
N CYS A 153 20.64 21.84 -9.79
CA CYS A 153 19.24 21.87 -10.22
C CYS A 153 18.62 23.26 -9.96
N GLU A 154 18.67 23.74 -8.70
CA GLU A 154 18.12 25.04 -8.28
C GLU A 154 18.74 26.22 -9.06
N ILE A 155 20.07 26.24 -9.24
CA ILE A 155 20.76 27.30 -9.99
C ILE A 155 20.26 27.38 -11.44
N ASN A 156 20.14 26.25 -12.14
CA ASN A 156 19.67 26.24 -13.53
C ASN A 156 18.17 26.55 -13.62
N LEU A 157 17.37 26.11 -12.64
CA LEU A 157 15.94 26.38 -12.59
C LEU A 157 15.63 27.85 -12.30
N ASN A 158 16.39 28.50 -11.41
CA ASN A 158 16.29 29.93 -11.13
C ASN A 158 16.64 30.77 -12.37
N LYS A 159 17.64 30.34 -13.17
CA LYS A 159 17.92 30.95 -14.47
C LYS A 159 16.75 30.80 -15.44
N ALA A 160 16.19 29.60 -15.60
CA ALA A 160 15.02 29.36 -16.44
C ALA A 160 13.81 30.23 -16.04
N MET A 161 13.51 30.35 -14.73
CA MET A 161 12.44 31.23 -14.22
C MET A 161 12.72 32.72 -14.49
N THR A 162 13.98 33.16 -14.39
CA THR A 162 14.36 34.56 -14.65
C THR A 162 14.23 34.91 -16.12
N ILE A 163 14.73 34.05 -17.01
CA ILE A 163 14.71 34.27 -18.47
C ILE A 163 13.28 34.22 -19.01
N SER A 164 12.48 33.22 -18.61
CA SER A 164 11.07 33.09 -19.03
C SER A 164 10.21 34.27 -18.60
N LYS A 165 10.38 34.80 -17.36
CA LYS A 165 9.71 36.02 -16.91
C LYS A 165 10.11 37.24 -17.74
N ARG A 166 11.41 37.46 -17.93
CA ARG A 166 11.93 38.59 -18.75
C ARG A 166 11.43 38.55 -20.20
N SER A 167 11.32 37.36 -20.78
CA SER A 167 10.89 37.13 -22.16
C SER A 167 9.37 36.92 -22.33
N LYS A 168 8.58 36.97 -21.24
CA LYS A 168 7.13 36.72 -21.21
C LYS A 168 6.71 35.34 -21.76
N VAL A 169 7.59 34.35 -21.70
CA VAL A 169 7.34 32.97 -22.19
C VAL A 169 6.57 32.18 -21.14
N LEU A 170 5.27 32.51 -20.99
CA LEU A 170 4.39 32.02 -19.94
C LEU A 170 4.44 30.49 -19.76
N HIS A 171 4.37 29.71 -20.84
CA HIS A 171 4.34 28.25 -20.75
C HIS A 171 5.62 27.65 -20.12
N LEU A 172 6.80 28.18 -20.43
CA LEU A 172 8.05 27.74 -19.80
C LEU A 172 8.21 28.30 -18.38
N GLN A 173 7.71 29.51 -18.10
CA GLN A 173 7.65 30.04 -16.73
C GLN A 173 6.84 29.10 -15.82
N PHE A 174 5.61 28.77 -16.22
CA PHE A 174 4.76 27.87 -15.43
C PHE A 174 5.37 26.47 -15.31
N GLN A 175 6.02 25.95 -16.36
CA GLN A 175 6.70 24.66 -16.30
C GLN A 175 7.89 24.67 -15.31
N ALA A 176 8.67 25.76 -15.28
CA ALA A 176 9.77 25.94 -14.35
C ALA A 176 9.28 26.13 -12.89
N GLU A 177 8.24 26.93 -12.66
CA GLU A 177 7.64 27.12 -11.33
C GLU A 177 6.93 25.85 -10.82
N PHE A 178 6.29 25.08 -11.71
CA PHE A 178 5.73 23.77 -11.36
C PHE A 178 6.84 22.76 -11.01
N PHE A 179 7.93 22.71 -11.79
CA PHE A 179 9.05 21.83 -11.47
C PHE A 179 9.74 22.24 -10.16
N SER A 180 9.85 23.54 -9.89
CA SER A 180 10.31 24.07 -8.59
C SER A 180 9.41 23.59 -7.45
N ALA A 181 8.09 23.69 -7.60
CA ALA A 181 7.14 23.18 -6.62
C ALA A 181 7.31 21.67 -6.35
N VAL A 182 7.55 20.86 -7.39
CA VAL A 182 7.80 19.40 -7.25
C VAL A 182 9.10 19.10 -6.50
N ILE A 183 10.18 19.84 -6.76
CA ILE A 183 11.47 19.70 -6.04
C ILE A 183 11.28 20.06 -4.55
N ILE A 184 10.67 21.21 -4.26
CA ILE A 184 10.44 21.66 -2.88
C ILE A 184 9.50 20.68 -2.14
N CYS A 185 8.50 20.09 -2.82
CA CYS A 185 7.67 19.02 -2.26
C CYS A 185 8.46 17.77 -1.86
N SER A 186 9.49 17.40 -2.63
CA SER A 186 10.32 16.23 -2.35
C SER A 186 11.32 16.46 -1.22
N ASP A 187 11.78 17.70 -1.01
CA ASP A 187 12.72 18.04 0.06
C ASP A 187 12.03 18.43 1.38
N ASN A 188 11.20 19.47 1.38
CA ASN A 188 10.66 20.04 2.62
C ASN A 188 9.18 20.39 2.51
N SER A 189 8.35 19.48 2.99
CA SER A 189 6.89 19.59 3.03
C SER A 189 6.35 20.87 3.68
N ARG A 190 7.01 21.44 4.70
CA ARG A 190 6.54 22.68 5.37
C ARG A 190 6.82 23.92 4.51
N ILE A 191 7.98 23.96 3.84
CA ILE A 191 8.32 25.04 2.90
C ILE A 191 7.46 24.92 1.64
N ALA A 192 7.26 23.71 1.13
CA ALA A 192 6.41 23.44 -0.02
C ALA A 192 4.97 23.92 0.18
N LEU A 193 4.36 23.69 1.36
CA LEU A 193 3.01 24.21 1.64
C LEU A 193 2.93 25.74 1.61
N LYS A 194 3.94 26.45 2.12
CA LYS A 194 4.02 27.93 2.03
C LYS A 194 4.17 28.39 0.59
N TYR A 195 5.10 27.79 -0.16
CA TYR A 195 5.35 28.08 -1.58
C TYR A 195 4.09 27.86 -2.43
N LEU A 196 3.44 26.70 -2.28
CA LEU A 196 2.22 26.34 -3.01
C LEU A 196 1.06 27.29 -2.70
N ASN A 197 0.86 27.69 -1.44
CA ASN A 197 -0.18 28.66 -1.09
C ASN A 197 0.08 30.02 -1.77
N SER A 198 1.32 30.53 -1.69
CA SER A 198 1.71 31.80 -2.35
C SER A 198 1.55 31.75 -3.88
N LYS A 199 1.85 30.60 -4.51
CA LYS A 199 1.64 30.42 -5.96
C LYS A 199 0.18 30.25 -6.36
N ILE A 200 -0.65 29.61 -5.52
CA ILE A 200 -2.10 29.57 -5.71
C ILE A 200 -2.68 30.99 -5.66
N GLU A 201 -2.22 31.83 -4.74
CA GLU A 201 -2.62 33.24 -4.61
C GLU A 201 -2.16 34.08 -5.81
N GLU A 202 -0.87 34.03 -6.18
CA GLU A 202 -0.30 34.72 -7.34
C GLU A 202 -1.07 34.40 -8.64
N PHE A 203 -1.33 33.11 -8.90
CA PHE A 203 -2.07 32.70 -10.11
C PHE A 203 -3.58 32.96 -10.02
N THR A 204 -4.17 33.07 -8.83
CA THR A 204 -5.57 33.49 -8.67
C THR A 204 -5.72 34.97 -9.00
N ASN A 205 -4.83 35.82 -8.48
CA ASN A 205 -4.81 37.26 -8.75
C ASN A 205 -4.53 37.59 -10.23
N LEU A 206 -3.80 36.72 -10.93
CA LEU A 206 -3.55 36.80 -12.38
C LEU A 206 -4.62 36.10 -13.24
N GLY A 207 -5.69 35.54 -12.65
CA GLY A 207 -6.79 34.90 -13.37
C GLY A 207 -6.46 33.55 -14.02
N TYR A 208 -5.32 32.94 -13.74
CA TYR A 208 -4.84 31.70 -14.36
C TYR A 208 -5.46 30.43 -13.75
N ILE A 209 -6.80 30.33 -13.82
CA ILE A 209 -7.62 29.29 -13.16
C ILE A 209 -7.08 27.86 -13.38
N HIS A 210 -6.66 27.50 -14.60
CA HIS A 210 -6.15 26.14 -14.87
C HIS A 210 -4.82 25.84 -14.13
N TRP A 211 -3.95 26.84 -13.94
CA TRP A 211 -2.73 26.69 -13.15
C TRP A 211 -3.01 26.65 -11.66
N VAL A 212 -3.98 27.44 -11.18
CA VAL A 212 -4.51 27.32 -9.81
C VAL A 212 -4.96 25.87 -9.54
N ARG A 213 -5.73 25.25 -10.45
CA ARG A 213 -6.16 23.85 -10.28
C ARG A 213 -5.00 22.84 -10.29
N ILE A 214 -3.93 23.06 -11.05
CA ILE A 214 -2.72 22.22 -11.00
C ILE A 214 -2.01 22.35 -9.64
N PHE A 215 -1.86 23.58 -9.13
CA PHE A 215 -1.14 23.83 -7.88
C PHE A 215 -1.95 23.41 -6.65
N GLU A 216 -3.28 23.56 -6.67
CA GLU A 216 -4.19 22.91 -5.71
C GLU A 216 -4.04 21.39 -5.73
N PHE A 217 -4.00 20.78 -6.91
CA PHE A 217 -3.82 19.33 -7.03
C PHE A 217 -2.45 18.86 -6.54
N LEU A 218 -1.37 19.63 -6.78
CA LEU A 218 -0.05 19.35 -6.22
C LEU A 218 -0.02 19.53 -4.69
N LYS A 219 -0.71 20.56 -4.16
CA LYS A 219 -0.93 20.75 -2.71
C LYS A 219 -1.71 19.58 -2.09
N ILE A 220 -2.73 19.06 -2.76
CA ILE A 220 -3.44 17.84 -2.36
C ILE A 220 -2.48 16.65 -2.32
N ASN A 221 -1.68 16.44 -3.38
CA ASN A 221 -0.70 15.36 -3.44
C ASN A 221 0.35 15.43 -2.31
N LEU A 222 0.81 16.64 -1.97
CA LEU A 222 1.69 16.85 -0.83
C LEU A 222 0.97 16.55 0.49
N LEU A 223 -0.24 17.08 0.69
CA LEU A 223 -1.06 16.84 1.89
C LEU A 223 -1.38 15.36 2.08
N LEU A 224 -1.53 14.55 1.03
CA LEU A 224 -1.69 13.09 1.16
C LEU A 224 -0.51 12.45 1.92
N THR A 225 0.71 12.96 1.73
CA THR A 225 1.91 12.43 2.40
C THR A 225 2.02 12.91 3.85
N VAL A 226 1.64 14.17 4.12
CA VAL A 226 1.80 14.84 5.43
C VAL A 226 0.58 14.65 6.35
N GLU A 227 -0.61 15.00 5.86
CA GLU A 227 -1.89 15.04 6.56
C GLU A 227 -3.05 14.54 5.68
N PRO A 228 -3.14 13.22 5.44
CA PRO A 228 -4.18 12.69 4.55
C PRO A 228 -5.62 12.89 5.06
N LYS A 229 -5.85 13.32 6.32
CA LYS A 229 -7.19 13.79 6.76
C LYS A 229 -7.52 15.12 6.06
N THR A 230 -6.68 16.13 6.24
CA THR A 230 -6.71 17.42 5.55
C THR A 230 -6.77 17.27 4.03
N ALA A 231 -6.00 16.33 3.46
CA ALA A 231 -6.01 16.03 2.03
C ALA A 231 -7.37 15.51 1.52
N LEU A 232 -8.07 14.67 2.28
CA LEU A 232 -9.39 14.15 1.91
C LEU A 232 -10.43 15.27 1.85
N THR A 233 -10.40 16.22 2.79
CA THR A 233 -11.27 17.40 2.76
C THR A 233 -10.98 18.27 1.52
N ASN A 234 -9.70 18.49 1.21
CA ASN A 234 -9.32 19.25 0.01
C ASN A 234 -9.70 18.52 -1.29
N LEU A 235 -9.63 17.17 -1.34
CA LEU A 235 -10.12 16.36 -2.48
C LEU A 235 -11.63 16.54 -2.70
N LYS A 236 -12.45 16.48 -1.64
CA LYS A 236 -13.90 16.73 -1.73
C LYS A 236 -14.20 18.10 -2.36
N VAL A 237 -13.54 19.16 -1.86
CA VAL A 237 -13.70 20.54 -2.39
C VAL A 237 -13.25 20.62 -3.85
N PHE A 238 -12.10 20.05 -4.18
CA PHE A 238 -11.54 20.04 -5.54
C PHE A 238 -12.45 19.32 -6.55
N ASN A 239 -13.01 18.18 -6.16
CA ASN A 239 -13.99 17.42 -6.94
C ASN A 239 -15.32 18.19 -7.12
N GLY A 240 -15.64 19.13 -6.22
CA GLY A 240 -16.79 20.02 -6.32
C GLY A 240 -16.69 21.09 -7.42
N TYR A 241 -15.49 21.48 -7.85
CA TYR A 241 -15.31 22.55 -8.85
C TYR A 241 -15.92 22.22 -10.22
N THR A 242 -16.62 23.18 -10.82
CA THR A 242 -17.23 23.10 -12.16
C THR A 242 -16.18 23.21 -13.27
N ASN A 243 -15.31 24.22 -13.19
CA ASN A 243 -14.36 24.60 -14.26
C ASN A 243 -13.07 23.75 -14.24
N LEU A 244 -13.19 22.44 -13.99
CA LEU A 244 -12.08 21.51 -13.88
C LEU A 244 -11.97 20.65 -15.15
N ASN A 245 -10.75 20.45 -15.65
CA ASN A 245 -10.48 19.55 -16.78
C ASN A 245 -10.97 18.13 -16.44
N GLU A 246 -11.81 17.54 -17.29
CA GLU A 246 -12.51 16.28 -16.97
C GLU A 246 -11.58 15.09 -16.72
N ASN A 247 -10.44 15.01 -17.43
CA ASN A 247 -9.47 13.93 -17.20
C ASN A 247 -8.79 14.10 -15.82
N LEU A 248 -8.50 15.34 -15.43
CA LEU A 248 -8.00 15.67 -14.09
C LEU A 248 -9.07 15.42 -13.00
N LYS A 249 -10.34 15.72 -13.28
CA LYS A 249 -11.49 15.45 -12.40
C LYS A 249 -11.71 13.95 -12.17
N GLN A 250 -11.57 13.13 -13.22
CA GLN A 250 -11.59 11.67 -13.07
C GLN A 250 -10.40 11.16 -12.27
N PHE A 251 -9.20 11.68 -12.53
CA PHE A 251 -8.01 11.30 -11.77
C PHE A 251 -8.15 11.65 -10.28
N SER A 252 -8.67 12.84 -9.92
CA SER A 252 -8.91 13.22 -8.52
C SER A 252 -10.03 12.43 -7.84
N LEU A 253 -11.10 12.06 -8.56
CA LEU A 253 -12.13 11.14 -8.06
C LEU A 253 -11.56 9.73 -7.80
N LEU A 254 -10.75 9.20 -8.72
CA LEU A 254 -10.08 7.89 -8.56
C LEU A 254 -9.06 7.88 -7.41
N MET A 255 -8.39 9.00 -7.16
CA MET A 255 -7.52 9.17 -5.98
C MET A 255 -8.32 9.28 -4.67
N GLU A 256 -9.46 9.97 -4.64
CA GLU A 256 -10.34 9.99 -3.46
C GLU A 256 -10.85 8.58 -3.13
N ALA A 257 -11.34 7.84 -4.13
CA ALA A 257 -11.78 6.46 -3.96
C ALA A 257 -10.65 5.55 -3.46
N ASN A 258 -9.44 5.65 -4.03
CA ASN A 258 -8.30 4.85 -3.60
C ASN A 258 -7.88 5.15 -2.16
N LEU A 259 -7.87 6.43 -1.76
CA LEU A 259 -7.60 6.85 -0.38
C LEU A 259 -8.63 6.30 0.61
N LYS A 260 -9.93 6.34 0.27
CA LYS A 260 -10.98 5.75 1.11
C LYS A 260 -10.86 4.23 1.24
N LEU A 261 -10.53 3.52 0.15
CA LEU A 261 -10.22 2.08 0.18
C LEU A 261 -8.96 1.75 1.01
N TYR A 262 -7.92 2.60 0.97
CA TYR A 262 -6.71 2.42 1.78
C TYR A 262 -6.97 2.67 3.28
N ARG A 263 -8.00 3.47 3.60
CA ARG A 263 -8.43 3.84 4.95
C ARG A 263 -9.60 3.04 5.50
N GLY A 264 -10.01 1.95 4.85
CA GLY A 264 -11.09 1.10 5.37
C GLY A 264 -12.49 1.73 5.30
N SER A 265 -12.77 2.64 4.36
CA SER A 265 -14.12 3.14 4.05
C SER A 265 -14.60 2.68 2.66
N PRO A 266 -14.78 1.36 2.42
CA PRO A 266 -15.01 0.82 1.08
C PRO A 266 -16.39 1.17 0.48
N LEU A 267 -17.46 1.20 1.28
CA LEU A 267 -18.80 1.60 0.83
C LEU A 267 -18.79 3.02 0.22
N ASP A 268 -18.08 3.92 0.89
CA ASP A 268 -17.97 5.33 0.53
C ASP A 268 -17.11 5.52 -0.74
N ALA A 269 -16.14 4.63 -0.97
CA ALA A 269 -15.41 4.54 -2.24
C ALA A 269 -16.26 3.95 -3.37
N CYS A 270 -17.11 2.95 -3.11
CA CYS A 270 -18.00 2.35 -4.10
C CYS A 270 -18.88 3.41 -4.79
N ASN A 271 -19.42 4.35 -4.01
CA ASN A 271 -20.26 5.43 -4.53
C ASN A 271 -19.48 6.39 -5.44
N ILE A 272 -18.23 6.74 -5.09
CA ILE A 272 -17.34 7.54 -5.95
C ILE A 272 -16.99 6.79 -7.24
N LEU A 273 -16.73 5.47 -7.17
CA LEU A 273 -16.38 4.66 -8.34
C LEU A 273 -17.57 4.52 -9.31
N LYS A 274 -18.81 4.42 -8.81
CA LYS A 274 -20.03 4.49 -9.63
C LYS A 274 -20.17 5.84 -10.33
N LEU A 275 -19.97 6.95 -9.60
CA LEU A 275 -19.97 8.30 -10.17
C LEU A 275 -18.88 8.44 -11.26
N CYS A 276 -17.66 7.97 -11.00
CA CYS A 276 -16.56 8.00 -11.96
C CYS A 276 -16.89 7.19 -13.23
N GLN A 277 -17.43 5.97 -13.08
CA GLN A 277 -17.83 5.14 -14.22
C GLN A 277 -18.89 5.84 -15.09
N SER A 278 -19.97 6.37 -14.48
CA SER A 278 -21.02 7.07 -15.22
C SER A 278 -20.49 8.30 -15.99
N ARG A 279 -19.51 9.02 -15.45
CA ARG A 279 -18.83 10.13 -16.16
C ARG A 279 -17.94 9.65 -17.30
N MET A 280 -17.27 8.50 -17.17
CA MET A 280 -16.48 7.90 -18.27
C MET A 280 -17.38 7.47 -19.44
N GLU A 281 -18.55 6.89 -19.13
CA GLU A 281 -19.51 6.41 -20.12
C GLU A 281 -20.24 7.57 -20.84
N THR A 282 -20.70 8.59 -20.10
CA THR A 282 -21.46 9.71 -20.67
C THR A 282 -20.62 10.69 -21.48
N LEU A 283 -19.43 11.07 -21.01
CA LEU A 283 -18.66 12.18 -21.59
C LEU A 283 -17.74 11.75 -22.76
N LYS A 284 -17.71 10.46 -23.13
CA LYS A 284 -16.87 9.88 -24.21
C LYS A 284 -15.41 10.36 -24.17
N LEU A 285 -14.87 10.54 -22.96
CA LEU A 285 -13.60 11.22 -22.73
C LEU A 285 -12.42 10.53 -23.41
N ALA A 286 -11.34 11.31 -23.61
CA ALA A 286 -10.10 10.83 -24.21
C ALA A 286 -9.66 9.54 -23.52
N LYS A 287 -9.65 8.43 -24.28
CA LYS A 287 -9.44 7.08 -23.75
C LYS A 287 -7.99 6.89 -23.28
N ILE A 288 -7.68 7.38 -22.08
CA ILE A 288 -6.44 7.13 -21.34
C ILE A 288 -6.60 5.76 -20.67
N PRO A 289 -5.98 4.68 -21.18
CA PRO A 289 -6.26 3.32 -20.70
C PRO A 289 -5.91 3.15 -19.21
N GLN A 290 -4.95 3.91 -18.71
CA GLN A 290 -4.52 3.94 -17.32
C GLN A 290 -5.67 4.35 -16.37
N LEU A 291 -6.52 5.32 -16.74
CA LEU A 291 -7.66 5.73 -15.91
C LEU A 291 -8.73 4.63 -15.84
N THR A 292 -8.99 3.94 -16.95
CA THR A 292 -9.88 2.77 -17.00
C THR A 292 -9.35 1.62 -16.13
N ALA A 293 -8.04 1.36 -16.18
CA ALA A 293 -7.39 0.36 -15.34
C ALA A 293 -7.43 0.73 -13.85
N MET A 294 -7.22 2.01 -13.50
CA MET A 294 -7.39 2.52 -12.14
C MET A 294 -8.82 2.32 -11.63
N LEU A 295 -9.84 2.60 -12.45
CA LEU A 295 -11.25 2.36 -12.11
C LEU A 295 -11.50 0.88 -11.82
N LEU A 296 -11.12 -0.02 -12.73
CA LEU A 296 -11.38 -1.45 -12.61
C LEU A 296 -10.62 -2.09 -11.43
N LEU A 297 -9.36 -1.70 -11.18
CA LEU A 297 -8.60 -2.17 -10.01
C LEU A 297 -9.17 -1.66 -8.69
N ASN A 298 -9.62 -0.40 -8.63
CA ASN A 298 -10.30 0.14 -7.45
C ASN A 298 -11.68 -0.53 -7.23
N GLN A 299 -12.44 -0.79 -8.29
CA GLN A 299 -13.71 -1.53 -8.22
C GLN A 299 -13.51 -2.95 -7.69
N LEU A 300 -12.49 -3.68 -8.19
CA LEU A 300 -12.17 -5.03 -7.71
C LEU A 300 -11.70 -5.02 -6.25
N LYS A 301 -10.83 -4.07 -5.85
CA LYS A 301 -10.45 -3.89 -4.44
C LYS A 301 -11.66 -3.60 -3.56
N CYS A 302 -12.59 -2.76 -4.03
CA CYS A 302 -13.82 -2.44 -3.31
C CYS A 302 -14.70 -3.69 -3.13
N GLY A 303 -14.89 -4.50 -4.18
CA GLY A 303 -15.63 -5.75 -4.10
C GLY A 303 -15.02 -6.75 -3.11
N ILE A 304 -13.69 -6.87 -3.11
CA ILE A 304 -12.93 -7.68 -2.15
C ILE A 304 -13.16 -7.19 -0.70
N GLN A 305 -12.99 -5.89 -0.42
CA GLN A 305 -13.18 -5.35 0.94
C GLN A 305 -14.64 -5.40 1.42
N MET A 306 -15.62 -5.36 0.51
CA MET A 306 -17.05 -5.51 0.81
C MET A 306 -17.52 -6.98 0.82
N THR A 307 -16.66 -7.95 0.48
CA THR A 307 -17.01 -9.38 0.26
C THR A 307 -18.08 -9.62 -0.81
N ASP A 308 -18.18 -8.72 -1.80
CA ASP A 308 -19.06 -8.87 -2.96
C ASP A 308 -18.40 -9.76 -4.04
N PHE A 309 -18.69 -11.06 -3.98
CA PHE A 309 -18.17 -12.03 -4.94
C PHE A 309 -18.66 -11.79 -6.38
N GLU A 310 -19.94 -11.43 -6.55
CA GLU A 310 -20.57 -11.39 -7.87
C GLU A 310 -20.16 -10.13 -8.64
N GLY A 311 -20.16 -8.97 -7.98
CA GLY A 311 -19.60 -7.73 -8.51
C GLY A 311 -18.10 -7.86 -8.78
N SER A 312 -17.35 -8.55 -7.90
CA SER A 312 -15.93 -8.83 -8.14
C SER A 312 -15.72 -9.72 -9.38
N ARG A 313 -16.48 -10.82 -9.52
CA ARG A 313 -16.43 -11.71 -10.71
C ARG A 313 -16.76 -10.95 -12.00
N LYS A 314 -17.80 -10.10 -12.01
CA LYS A 314 -18.15 -9.23 -13.14
C LYS A 314 -17.02 -8.23 -13.45
N THR A 315 -16.35 -7.70 -12.44
CA THR A 315 -15.22 -6.77 -12.59
C THR A 315 -13.96 -7.47 -13.13
N ILE A 316 -13.68 -8.70 -12.68
CA ILE A 316 -12.57 -9.53 -13.19
C ILE A 316 -12.75 -9.80 -14.69
N ALA A 317 -13.96 -10.15 -15.15
CA ALA A 317 -14.23 -10.36 -16.57
C ALA A 317 -14.00 -9.09 -17.42
N LYS A 318 -14.42 -7.92 -16.92
CA LYS A 318 -14.13 -6.61 -17.55
C LYS A 318 -12.64 -6.29 -17.56
N LEU A 319 -11.91 -6.57 -16.48
CA LEU A 319 -10.49 -6.29 -16.36
C LEU A 319 -9.64 -7.19 -17.28
N ASN A 320 -9.93 -8.49 -17.35
CA ASN A 320 -9.21 -9.42 -18.23
C ASN A 320 -9.43 -9.07 -19.71
N SER A 321 -10.68 -8.85 -20.13
CA SER A 321 -10.99 -8.45 -21.51
C SER A 321 -10.38 -7.10 -21.90
N PHE A 322 -10.37 -6.12 -20.99
CA PHE A 322 -9.66 -4.84 -21.17
C PHE A 322 -8.15 -5.04 -21.36
N VAL A 323 -7.50 -5.81 -20.47
CA VAL A 323 -6.05 -6.09 -20.53
C VAL A 323 -5.67 -6.85 -21.79
N GLU A 324 -6.49 -7.80 -22.23
CA GLU A 324 -6.28 -8.51 -23.51
C GLU A 324 -6.37 -7.58 -24.72
N ASN A 325 -7.36 -6.68 -24.75
CA ASN A 325 -7.57 -5.75 -25.87
C ASN A 325 -6.39 -4.77 -26.00
N GLU A 326 -5.95 -4.15 -24.90
CA GLU A 326 -4.79 -3.26 -24.90
C GLU A 326 -3.49 -4.01 -25.28
N SER A 327 -3.35 -5.27 -24.86
CA SER A 327 -2.20 -6.12 -25.21
C SER A 327 -2.19 -6.54 -26.69
N LYS A 328 -3.35 -6.82 -27.30
CA LYS A 328 -3.48 -7.21 -28.71
C LYS A 328 -3.26 -6.03 -29.66
N ASN A 329 -3.66 -4.82 -29.26
CA ASN A 329 -3.62 -3.61 -30.10
C ASN A 329 -2.24 -2.93 -30.21
N ASN A 330 -1.12 -3.62 -29.96
CA ASN A 330 0.25 -3.07 -30.00
C ASN A 330 0.55 -1.86 -29.07
N LEU A 331 -0.28 -1.65 -28.04
CA LEU A 331 -0.07 -0.69 -26.94
C LEU A 331 0.23 0.77 -27.36
N PRO A 332 -0.37 1.37 -28.41
CA PRO A 332 -0.02 2.72 -28.89
C PRO A 332 0.02 3.76 -27.76
N ASN A 333 -0.97 3.71 -26.86
CA ASN A 333 -1.20 4.71 -25.82
C ASN A 333 -0.72 4.28 -24.41
N TRP A 334 -0.01 3.16 -24.26
CA TRP A 334 0.54 2.72 -22.96
C TRP A 334 2.08 2.59 -23.00
N PRO A 335 2.82 3.60 -22.52
CA PRO A 335 4.28 3.56 -22.35
C PRO A 335 4.78 2.42 -21.45
N SER A 336 5.97 1.88 -21.74
CA SER A 336 6.61 0.83 -20.92
C SER A 336 7.10 1.34 -19.55
N ASP A 337 7.31 2.64 -19.39
CA ASP A 337 7.55 3.27 -18.08
C ASP A 337 6.27 3.29 -17.21
N GLY A 338 5.09 3.11 -17.78
CA GLY A 338 3.79 3.14 -17.07
C GLY A 338 3.25 4.55 -16.85
N SER A 339 3.80 5.57 -17.51
CA SER A 339 3.31 6.94 -17.42
C SER A 339 2.16 7.24 -18.40
N PHE A 340 1.47 8.35 -18.17
CA PHE A 340 0.48 8.92 -19.08
C PHE A 340 0.42 10.44 -18.96
N ASN A 341 -0.07 11.12 -19.99
CA ASN A 341 -0.15 12.58 -20.03
C ASN A 341 -1.61 13.04 -19.89
N LEU A 342 -1.92 13.77 -18.82
CA LEU A 342 -3.15 14.55 -18.74
C LEU A 342 -2.98 15.82 -19.58
N LYS A 343 -3.76 15.97 -20.65
CA LYS A 343 -3.79 17.18 -21.47
C LYS A 343 -4.48 18.31 -20.70
N ILE A 344 -3.78 19.41 -20.46
CA ILE A 344 -4.32 20.60 -19.81
C ILE A 344 -4.34 21.75 -20.82
N THR A 345 -5.54 22.26 -21.10
CA THR A 345 -5.79 23.39 -21.99
C THR A 345 -5.23 24.67 -21.40
N LEU A 346 -4.16 25.21 -22.00
CA LEU A 346 -3.62 26.51 -21.60
C LEU A 346 -4.21 27.64 -22.45
N PRO A 347 -4.79 28.69 -21.83
CA PRO A 347 -5.12 29.93 -22.52
C PRO A 347 -3.82 30.71 -22.77
N THR A 348 -3.25 30.57 -23.97
CA THR A 348 -2.13 31.42 -24.42
C THR A 348 -2.68 32.55 -25.31
N ASN A 349 -2.39 33.80 -24.91
CA ASN A 349 -2.67 35.07 -25.58
C ASN A 349 -3.71 35.03 -26.72
N ALA A 350 -4.99 35.23 -26.35
CA ALA A 350 -6.17 35.41 -27.21
C ALA A 350 -6.56 34.28 -28.18
N HIS A 351 -5.63 33.71 -28.95
CA HIS A 351 -5.96 32.91 -30.14
C HIS A 351 -5.23 31.56 -30.30
N ASN A 352 -4.34 31.18 -29.36
CA ASN A 352 -3.64 29.89 -29.42
C ASN A 352 -3.78 29.09 -28.13
N VAL A 353 -4.81 28.24 -28.05
CA VAL A 353 -4.90 27.22 -26.99
C VAL A 353 -3.87 26.12 -27.27
N LYS A 354 -2.96 25.88 -26.33
CA LYS A 354 -2.04 24.73 -26.39
C LYS A 354 -2.35 23.75 -25.27
N ASP A 355 -2.49 22.47 -25.63
CA ASP A 355 -2.53 21.37 -24.66
C ASP A 355 -1.13 21.16 -24.07
N TYR A 356 -0.97 21.44 -22.77
CA TYR A 356 0.24 21.07 -22.05
C TYR A 356 0.11 19.64 -21.48
N PRO A 357 1.07 18.73 -21.72
CA PRO A 357 1.05 17.37 -21.20
C PRO A 357 1.57 17.31 -19.74
N PHE A 358 0.66 17.18 -18.78
CA PHE A 358 1.00 16.88 -17.39
C PHE A 358 1.29 15.38 -17.25
N LYS A 359 2.59 15.00 -17.16
CA LYS A 359 3.03 13.61 -17.03
C LYS A 359 2.73 13.06 -15.62
N VAL A 360 1.90 12.02 -15.56
CA VAL A 360 1.65 11.20 -14.37
C VAL A 360 2.44 9.90 -14.50
N ASN A 361 3.21 9.52 -13.48
CA ASN A 361 3.87 8.21 -13.42
C ASN A 361 2.97 7.21 -12.68
N TRP A 362 2.70 6.05 -13.28
CA TRP A 362 1.84 5.02 -12.70
C TRP A 362 2.41 3.60 -12.93
N LEU A 363 1.56 2.64 -13.29
CA LEU A 363 1.88 1.23 -13.51
C LEU A 363 2.00 0.92 -15.01
N SER A 364 2.93 0.04 -15.40
CA SER A 364 2.89 -0.58 -16.72
C SER A 364 1.75 -1.60 -16.83
N ILE A 365 1.43 -2.00 -18.06
CA ILE A 365 0.46 -3.07 -18.32
C ILE A 365 0.86 -4.40 -17.66
N GLU A 366 2.16 -4.70 -17.51
CA GLU A 366 2.62 -5.92 -16.81
C GLU A 366 2.43 -5.81 -15.29
N GLU A 367 2.65 -4.64 -14.70
CA GLU A 367 2.38 -4.39 -13.28
C GLU A 367 0.87 -4.49 -12.99
N VAL A 368 0.02 -3.97 -13.88
CA VAL A 368 -1.45 -4.13 -13.83
C VAL A 368 -1.87 -5.60 -13.98
N GLN A 369 -1.24 -6.37 -14.89
CA GLN A 369 -1.48 -7.81 -15.02
C GLN A 369 -1.17 -8.57 -13.73
N ILE A 370 0.00 -8.34 -13.12
CA ILE A 370 0.39 -9.00 -11.87
C ILE A 370 -0.60 -8.67 -10.74
N ILE A 371 -0.98 -7.40 -10.60
CA ILE A 371 -1.93 -6.96 -9.56
C ILE A 371 -3.35 -7.51 -9.83
N SER A 372 -3.76 -7.65 -11.10
CA SER A 372 -5.01 -8.32 -11.47
C SER A 372 -5.02 -9.77 -10.98
N TRP A 373 -4.00 -10.58 -11.30
CA TRP A 373 -3.90 -11.97 -10.83
C TRP A 373 -3.84 -12.10 -9.30
N LEU A 374 -3.13 -11.19 -8.63
CA LEU A 374 -3.11 -11.11 -7.16
C LEU A 374 -4.52 -10.83 -6.59
N TYR A 375 -5.26 -9.86 -7.13
CA TYR A 375 -6.61 -9.53 -6.69
C TYR A 375 -7.62 -10.65 -7.03
N CYS A 376 -7.47 -11.32 -8.17
CA CYS A 376 -8.21 -12.54 -8.51
C CYS A 376 -7.96 -13.64 -7.46
N GLY A 377 -6.71 -13.88 -7.08
CA GLY A 377 -6.36 -14.81 -6.00
C GLY A 377 -7.09 -14.46 -4.69
N ILE A 378 -6.91 -13.23 -4.21
CA ILE A 378 -7.54 -12.74 -2.96
C ILE A 378 -9.08 -12.88 -2.99
N CYS A 379 -9.71 -12.59 -4.13
CA CYS A 379 -11.15 -12.73 -4.33
C CYS A 379 -11.69 -14.17 -4.15
N TYR A 380 -10.83 -15.18 -4.27
CA TYR A 380 -11.17 -16.59 -4.07
C TYR A 380 -10.61 -17.20 -2.77
N ILE A 381 -9.88 -16.45 -1.92
CA ILE A 381 -9.25 -16.99 -0.69
C ILE A 381 -10.26 -17.58 0.29
N TYR A 382 -11.36 -16.88 0.57
CA TYR A 382 -12.42 -17.37 1.48
C TYR A 382 -13.29 -18.48 0.85
N LYS A 383 -12.95 -18.88 -0.37
CA LYS A 383 -13.54 -19.99 -1.14
C LYS A 383 -12.47 -21.01 -1.51
N PHE A 384 -11.55 -21.31 -0.57
CA PHE A 384 -10.46 -22.27 -0.79
C PHE A 384 -10.98 -23.65 -1.22
N TYR A 385 -12.13 -24.07 -0.71
CA TYR A 385 -12.85 -25.27 -1.12
C TYR A 385 -13.32 -25.28 -2.60
N GLU A 386 -13.34 -24.15 -3.32
CA GLU A 386 -13.62 -24.09 -4.77
C GLU A 386 -12.38 -24.38 -5.64
N LYS A 387 -11.97 -25.65 -5.68
CA LYS A 387 -11.06 -26.21 -6.72
C LYS A 387 -9.72 -25.47 -6.90
N ASP A 388 -9.05 -25.08 -5.81
CA ASP A 388 -7.71 -24.47 -5.81
C ASP A 388 -7.52 -23.24 -6.72
N ARG A 389 -8.61 -22.53 -7.05
CA ARG A 389 -8.59 -21.34 -7.93
C ARG A 389 -7.71 -20.23 -7.37
N SER A 390 -7.82 -19.98 -6.07
CA SER A 390 -7.02 -18.95 -5.35
C SER A 390 -5.53 -19.20 -5.50
N ILE A 391 -5.03 -20.38 -5.10
CA ILE A 391 -3.60 -20.69 -5.15
C ILE A 391 -3.09 -20.76 -6.60
N THR A 392 -3.91 -21.21 -7.55
CA THR A 392 -3.60 -21.15 -8.98
C THR A 392 -3.34 -19.71 -9.44
N TYR A 393 -4.23 -18.76 -9.15
CA TYR A 393 -4.06 -17.35 -9.52
C TYR A 393 -2.87 -16.69 -8.81
N LEU A 394 -2.61 -17.03 -7.53
CA LEU A 394 -1.44 -16.54 -6.80
C LEU A 394 -0.12 -17.08 -7.38
N ASN A 395 -0.08 -18.34 -7.80
CA ASN A 395 1.06 -18.94 -8.49
C ASN A 395 1.30 -18.28 -9.87
N THR A 396 0.25 -17.97 -10.62
CA THR A 396 0.34 -17.16 -11.85
C THR A 396 0.87 -15.75 -11.57
N ALA A 397 0.40 -15.08 -10.51
CA ALA A 397 0.91 -13.76 -10.10
C ALA A 397 2.41 -13.81 -9.75
N LEU A 398 2.85 -14.83 -8.99
CA LEU A 398 4.26 -14.98 -8.59
C LEU A 398 5.17 -15.22 -9.81
N THR A 399 4.81 -16.18 -10.67
CA THR A 399 5.59 -16.51 -11.88
C THR A 399 5.66 -15.33 -12.87
N LEU A 400 4.58 -14.54 -13.01
CA LEU A 400 4.62 -13.29 -13.78
C LEU A 400 5.52 -12.22 -13.12
N THR A 401 5.50 -12.12 -11.79
CA THR A 401 6.36 -11.17 -11.04
C THR A 401 7.84 -11.47 -11.24
N ASP A 402 8.24 -12.73 -11.13
CA ASP A 402 9.63 -13.15 -11.32
C ASP A 402 10.04 -13.06 -12.80
N ARG A 403 9.17 -13.45 -13.74
CA ARG A 403 9.40 -13.29 -15.19
C ARG A 403 9.58 -11.82 -15.57
N TYR A 404 8.78 -10.91 -15.02
CA TYR A 404 8.88 -9.48 -15.30
C TYR A 404 10.13 -8.86 -14.65
N SER A 405 10.46 -9.27 -13.42
CA SER A 405 11.70 -8.88 -12.73
C SER A 405 12.95 -9.32 -13.51
N ALA A 406 12.94 -10.52 -14.09
CA ALA A 406 14.00 -11.00 -14.98
C ALA A 406 14.02 -10.26 -16.33
N LYS A 407 12.86 -10.00 -16.95
CA LYS A 407 12.74 -9.20 -18.19
C LYS A 407 13.35 -7.81 -18.02
N ILE A 408 13.04 -7.12 -16.92
CA ILE A 408 13.56 -5.78 -16.63
C ILE A 408 15.09 -5.79 -16.57
N LYS A 409 15.70 -6.74 -15.83
CA LYS A 409 17.16 -6.85 -15.72
C LYS A 409 17.85 -7.21 -17.04
N THR A 410 17.20 -8.02 -17.88
CA THR A 410 17.83 -8.58 -19.10
C THR A 410 17.56 -7.80 -20.39
N LYS A 411 16.46 -7.04 -20.47
CA LYS A 411 16.01 -6.34 -21.70
C LYS A 411 15.52 -4.91 -21.46
N GLY A 412 15.45 -4.46 -20.22
CA GLY A 412 15.00 -3.11 -19.86
C GLY A 412 13.59 -2.78 -20.34
N PHE A 413 13.36 -1.49 -20.60
CA PHE A 413 12.07 -0.93 -21.01
C PHE A 413 11.79 -1.03 -22.51
N THR A 414 12.52 -1.89 -23.24
CA THR A 414 12.44 -2.00 -24.70
C THR A 414 11.05 -2.40 -25.18
N ARG A 415 10.45 -1.53 -26.01
CA ARG A 415 9.20 -1.80 -26.73
C ARG A 415 9.54 -2.57 -28.02
N LYS A 416 8.81 -3.65 -28.32
CA LYS A 416 8.93 -4.32 -29.63
C LYS A 416 8.65 -3.31 -30.74
N GLY A 417 9.57 -3.18 -31.70
CA GLY A 417 9.40 -2.37 -32.91
C GLY A 417 9.72 -0.88 -32.81
N SER A 418 10.10 -0.33 -31.64
CA SER A 418 10.55 1.07 -31.57
C SER A 418 12.05 1.17 -31.84
N ASN A 419 12.44 1.71 -33.00
CA ASN A 419 13.83 2.10 -33.25
C ASN A 419 14.23 3.20 -32.26
N PRO A 420 15.29 3.04 -31.44
CA PRO A 420 15.64 4.03 -30.42
C PRO A 420 16.06 5.37 -31.02
N LEU A 421 16.62 5.38 -32.24
CA LEU A 421 17.03 6.59 -32.96
C LEU A 421 15.86 7.48 -33.44
N ASN A 422 14.63 6.95 -33.53
CA ASN A 422 13.48 7.72 -34.03
C ASN A 422 12.77 8.54 -32.93
N ASN A 423 13.16 8.41 -31.67
CA ASN A 423 12.59 9.16 -30.54
C ASN A 423 13.36 10.47 -30.30
N ILE A 424 13.08 11.48 -31.12
CA ILE A 424 13.76 12.79 -31.15
C ILE A 424 13.83 13.47 -29.75
N ASP A 425 12.83 13.25 -28.90
CA ASP A 425 12.72 13.87 -27.57
C ASP A 425 13.65 13.26 -26.49
N GLY A 426 14.13 12.03 -26.64
CA GLY A 426 14.92 11.29 -25.63
C GLY A 426 14.18 10.97 -24.30
N ASN A 427 12.90 11.32 -24.18
CA ASN A 427 12.09 11.21 -22.95
C ASN A 427 11.19 9.96 -22.87
N THR A 428 11.25 9.08 -23.86
CA THR A 428 10.46 7.83 -23.93
C THR A 428 11.16 6.61 -23.33
N LEU A 429 12.46 6.69 -23.08
CA LEU A 429 13.22 5.70 -22.29
C LEU A 429 13.30 6.18 -20.84
N ALA A 430 13.10 5.26 -19.90
CA ALA A 430 13.09 5.57 -18.47
C ALA A 430 14.50 5.81 -17.91
N ASP A 431 14.58 6.62 -16.85
CA ASP A 431 15.81 6.91 -16.11
C ASP A 431 16.16 5.79 -15.10
N ILE A 432 17.36 5.88 -14.53
CA ILE A 432 17.83 4.96 -13.48
C ILE A 432 16.93 4.97 -12.24
N ASN A 433 16.32 6.11 -11.91
CA ASN A 433 15.40 6.23 -10.77
C ASN A 433 14.08 5.50 -11.01
N THR A 434 13.47 5.59 -12.19
CA THR A 434 12.27 4.81 -12.55
C THR A 434 12.54 3.30 -12.55
N LEU A 435 13.73 2.86 -12.97
CA LEU A 435 14.14 1.46 -12.83
C LEU A 435 14.13 1.02 -11.36
N ASN A 436 14.79 1.79 -10.49
CA ASN A 436 14.88 1.48 -9.05
C ASN A 436 13.50 1.47 -8.38
N LEU A 437 12.64 2.46 -8.68
CA LEU A 437 11.27 2.54 -8.17
C LEU A 437 10.45 1.29 -8.55
N LYS A 438 10.56 0.80 -9.79
CA LYS A 438 9.87 -0.42 -10.24
C LYS A 438 10.44 -1.69 -9.59
N ILE A 439 11.75 -1.82 -9.42
CA ILE A 439 12.36 -2.96 -8.72
C ILE A 439 11.85 -3.03 -7.27
N ILE A 440 11.79 -1.90 -6.56
CA ILE A 440 11.24 -1.82 -5.20
C ILE A 440 9.75 -2.18 -5.18
N ARG A 441 8.96 -1.67 -6.14
CA ARG A 441 7.52 -2.00 -6.25
C ARG A 441 7.28 -3.48 -6.50
N LEU A 442 8.10 -4.14 -7.34
CA LEU A 442 7.99 -5.57 -7.63
C LEU A 442 8.38 -6.44 -6.42
N LYS A 443 9.40 -6.05 -5.63
CA LYS A 443 9.68 -6.69 -4.33
C LYS A 443 8.47 -6.60 -3.39
N PHE A 444 7.84 -5.42 -3.28
CA PHE A 444 6.66 -5.22 -2.44
C PHE A 444 5.50 -6.13 -2.87
N ILE A 445 5.21 -6.19 -4.18
CA ILE A 445 4.16 -7.05 -4.75
C ILE A 445 4.47 -8.53 -4.50
N LYS A 446 5.71 -8.99 -4.71
CA LYS A 446 6.13 -10.37 -4.42
C LYS A 446 5.91 -10.75 -2.95
N ILE A 447 6.23 -9.87 -2.00
CA ILE A 447 5.98 -10.11 -0.57
C ILE A 447 4.46 -10.19 -0.27
N GLN A 448 3.61 -9.39 -0.95
CA GLN A 448 2.16 -9.54 -0.81
C GLN A 448 1.64 -10.86 -1.39
N ILE A 449 2.14 -11.31 -2.53
CA ILE A 449 1.76 -12.62 -3.11
C ILE A 449 2.13 -13.76 -2.17
N LEU A 450 3.38 -13.78 -1.67
CA LEU A 450 3.86 -14.80 -0.72
C LEU A 450 3.04 -14.81 0.59
N TYR A 451 2.68 -13.63 1.12
CA TYR A 451 1.79 -13.51 2.28
C TYR A 451 0.44 -14.21 2.04
N TYR A 452 -0.21 -13.95 0.90
CA TYR A 452 -1.51 -14.56 0.60
C TYR A 452 -1.41 -16.06 0.24
N GLN A 453 -0.29 -16.52 -0.33
CA GLN A 453 -0.01 -17.96 -0.51
C GLN A 453 0.19 -18.68 0.84
N CYS A 454 0.81 -18.02 1.83
CA CYS A 454 0.95 -18.58 3.17
C CYS A 454 -0.37 -18.56 3.96
N PHE A 455 -1.18 -17.51 3.79
CA PHE A 455 -2.52 -17.41 4.36
C PHE A 455 -3.49 -18.45 3.77
N TYR A 456 -3.34 -18.80 2.49
CA TYR A 456 -4.12 -19.85 1.84
C TYR A 456 -3.83 -21.24 2.45
N ASP A 457 -2.56 -21.65 2.55
CA ASP A 457 -2.17 -22.94 3.16
C ASP A 457 -2.67 -23.09 4.60
N LEU A 458 -2.74 -21.98 5.34
CA LEU A 458 -3.24 -21.96 6.71
C LEU A 458 -4.77 -22.15 6.79
N LEU A 459 -5.51 -21.73 5.76
CA LEU A 459 -6.96 -21.91 5.67
C LEU A 459 -7.35 -23.29 5.13
N SER A 460 -6.64 -23.81 4.12
CA SER A 460 -6.96 -25.11 3.54
C SER A 460 -6.68 -26.27 4.50
N ASN A 461 -5.75 -26.11 5.44
CA ASN A 461 -5.46 -27.02 6.57
C ASN A 461 -5.00 -28.45 6.17
N GLU A 462 -5.05 -28.82 4.87
CA GLU A 462 -4.57 -30.09 4.30
C GLU A 462 -3.08 -30.10 3.96
N HIS A 463 -2.38 -28.97 4.09
CA HIS A 463 -0.98 -28.84 3.69
C HIS A 463 -0.04 -29.00 4.88
N GLN A 464 1.00 -29.83 4.70
CA GLN A 464 1.96 -30.17 5.74
C GLN A 464 2.57 -28.93 6.42
N PRO A 465 2.85 -28.95 7.75
CA PRO A 465 3.50 -27.83 8.45
C PRO A 465 4.86 -27.41 7.85
N SER A 466 5.52 -28.30 7.11
CA SER A 466 6.71 -28.02 6.29
C SER A 466 6.46 -26.96 5.20
N SER A 467 5.32 -27.00 4.51
CA SER A 467 4.94 -26.02 3.47
C SER A 467 4.85 -24.61 4.08
N ILE A 468 4.05 -24.47 5.13
CA ILE A 468 3.83 -23.18 5.83
C ILE A 468 5.18 -22.63 6.33
N LYS A 469 6.02 -23.47 6.96
CA LYS A 469 7.34 -23.05 7.45
C LYS A 469 8.29 -22.64 6.33
N SER A 470 8.27 -23.31 5.17
CA SER A 470 9.04 -22.89 3.99
C SER A 470 8.57 -21.55 3.39
N LYS A 471 7.24 -21.31 3.35
CA LYS A 471 6.66 -20.04 2.87
C LYS A 471 6.95 -18.89 3.82
N LEU A 472 6.88 -19.10 5.13
CA LEU A 472 7.32 -18.13 6.14
C LEU A 472 8.81 -17.81 6.02
N HIS A 473 9.67 -18.81 5.85
CA HIS A 473 11.10 -18.59 5.61
C HIS A 473 11.33 -17.78 4.32
N ALA A 474 10.61 -18.07 3.24
CA ALA A 474 10.71 -17.31 1.99
C ALA A 474 10.31 -15.83 2.19
N ILE A 475 9.23 -15.55 2.92
CA ILE A 475 8.84 -14.17 3.28
C ILE A 475 9.94 -13.50 4.12
N GLN A 476 10.47 -14.20 5.12
CA GLN A 476 11.51 -13.69 6.01
C GLN A 476 12.79 -13.35 5.25
N THR A 477 13.30 -14.24 4.40
CA THR A 477 14.47 -13.98 3.54
C THR A 477 14.25 -12.79 2.60
N GLN A 478 13.04 -12.62 2.04
CA GLN A 478 12.72 -11.43 1.25
C GLN A 478 12.76 -10.15 2.10
N LEU A 479 12.20 -10.15 3.32
CA LEU A 479 12.23 -9.01 4.25
C LEU A 479 13.65 -8.67 4.74
N GLU A 480 14.49 -9.68 4.97
CA GLU A 480 15.88 -9.52 5.36
C GLU A 480 16.72 -8.89 4.24
N SER A 481 16.49 -9.30 2.99
CA SER A 481 17.15 -8.76 1.77
C SER A 481 16.83 -7.29 1.44
N LEU A 482 15.94 -6.65 2.21
CA LEU A 482 15.58 -5.24 2.03
C LEU A 482 16.64 -4.29 2.61
N SER A 483 16.96 -3.24 1.86
CA SER A 483 17.78 -2.12 2.34
C SER A 483 17.13 -1.38 3.52
N THR A 484 17.91 -0.56 4.22
CA THR A 484 17.43 0.25 5.36
C THR A 484 16.30 1.22 4.99
N VAL A 485 16.26 1.69 3.73
CA VAL A 485 15.18 2.53 3.21
C VAL A 485 13.94 1.69 2.88
N GLU A 486 14.10 0.56 2.19
CA GLU A 486 12.99 -0.36 1.88
C GLU A 486 12.31 -0.88 3.16
N LYS A 487 13.09 -1.27 4.19
CA LYS A 487 12.57 -1.68 5.51
C LYS A 487 11.73 -0.58 6.18
N LYS A 488 12.11 0.70 6.03
CA LYS A 488 11.34 1.85 6.53
C LYS A 488 10.06 2.12 5.72
N CYS A 489 10.05 1.78 4.43
CA CYS A 489 8.86 1.86 3.57
C CYS A 489 7.88 0.70 3.82
N PHE A 490 8.37 -0.54 3.96
CA PHE A 490 7.55 -1.76 3.94
C PHE A 490 6.92 -2.10 5.31
N LYS A 491 6.55 -1.09 6.11
CA LYS A 491 5.93 -1.28 7.43
C LYS A 491 4.63 -2.09 7.37
N LEU A 492 3.78 -1.88 6.37
CA LEU A 492 2.52 -2.62 6.22
C LEU A 492 2.74 -4.13 5.91
N PRO A 493 3.60 -4.52 4.95
CA PRO A 493 4.07 -5.91 4.82
C PRO A 493 4.63 -6.50 6.12
N PHE A 494 5.36 -5.73 6.92
CA PHE A 494 5.90 -6.20 8.19
C PHE A 494 4.81 -6.52 9.23
N MET A 495 3.79 -5.65 9.40
CA MET A 495 2.64 -5.95 10.27
C MET A 495 1.88 -7.20 9.81
N LYS A 496 1.73 -7.37 8.49
CA LYS A 496 1.16 -8.58 7.89
C LYS A 496 1.96 -9.85 8.21
N ASN A 497 3.30 -9.78 8.17
CA ASN A 497 4.14 -10.93 8.54
C ASN A 497 4.01 -11.27 10.04
N LEU A 498 4.01 -10.27 10.93
CA LEU A 498 3.73 -10.48 12.36
C LEU A 498 2.37 -11.16 12.59
N TYR A 499 1.34 -10.79 11.82
CA TYR A 499 0.01 -11.38 11.92
C TYR A 499 -0.02 -12.85 11.46
N LEU A 500 0.70 -13.24 10.41
CA LEU A 500 0.89 -14.66 10.06
C LEU A 500 1.60 -15.44 11.18
N LEU A 501 2.66 -14.87 11.75
CA LEU A 501 3.38 -15.51 12.86
C LEU A 501 2.51 -15.68 14.11
N ALA A 502 1.62 -14.73 14.39
CA ALA A 502 0.64 -14.82 15.47
C ALA A 502 -0.38 -15.92 15.23
N LEU A 503 -0.95 -15.98 14.01
CA LEU A 503 -1.90 -17.02 13.61
C LEU A 503 -1.29 -18.42 13.63
N VAL A 504 -0.07 -18.60 13.10
CA VAL A 504 0.64 -19.90 13.12
C VAL A 504 0.97 -20.30 14.55
N SER A 505 1.43 -19.37 15.40
CA SER A 505 1.64 -19.64 16.83
C SER A 505 0.33 -20.10 17.51
N GLN A 506 -0.80 -19.47 17.19
CA GLN A 506 -2.10 -19.84 17.72
C GLN A 506 -2.57 -21.23 17.24
N ASN A 507 -2.35 -21.56 15.95
CA ASN A 507 -2.72 -22.86 15.38
C ASN A 507 -1.83 -24.01 15.91
N GLU A 508 -0.56 -23.74 16.21
CA GLU A 508 0.34 -24.66 16.93
C GLU A 508 0.02 -24.78 18.44
N GLY A 509 -1.01 -24.08 18.95
CA GLY A 509 -1.37 -24.08 20.38
C GLY A 509 -0.48 -23.22 21.28
N ASN A 510 0.48 -22.49 20.71
CA ASN A 510 1.41 -21.59 21.41
C ASN A 510 0.73 -20.23 21.69
N LEU A 511 -0.24 -20.23 22.62
CA LEU A 511 -1.11 -19.09 22.89
C LEU A 511 -0.38 -17.86 23.44
N SER A 512 0.63 -18.01 24.32
CA SER A 512 1.34 -16.87 24.92
C SER A 512 2.17 -16.08 23.90
N PRO A 513 2.96 -16.72 23.01
CA PRO A 513 3.57 -16.05 21.84
C PRO A 513 2.54 -15.38 20.92
N ALA A 514 1.40 -16.04 20.64
CA ALA A 514 0.35 -15.45 19.82
C ALA A 514 -0.24 -14.18 20.46
N LYS A 515 -0.59 -14.22 21.76
CA LYS A 515 -1.07 -13.07 22.55
C LYS A 515 -0.08 -11.89 22.47
N TYR A 516 1.21 -12.14 22.69
CA TYR A 516 2.25 -11.11 22.58
C TYR A 516 2.31 -10.48 21.17
N LEU A 517 2.27 -11.29 20.12
CA LEU A 517 2.34 -10.81 18.74
C LEU A 517 1.10 -9.96 18.37
N TYR A 518 -0.11 -10.39 18.73
CA TYR A 518 -1.33 -9.59 18.52
C TYR A 518 -1.29 -8.26 19.27
N TYR A 519 -0.82 -8.24 20.52
CA TYR A 519 -0.64 -6.99 21.26
C TYR A 519 0.35 -6.04 20.58
N LYS A 520 1.50 -6.56 20.14
CA LYS A 520 2.52 -5.78 19.42
C LYS A 520 1.98 -5.20 18.10
N ILE A 521 1.14 -5.94 17.38
CA ILE A 521 0.48 -5.48 16.16
C ILE A 521 -0.51 -4.34 16.48
N ARG A 522 -1.32 -4.47 17.54
CA ARG A 522 -2.25 -3.42 17.99
C ARG A 522 -1.51 -2.17 18.44
N GLU A 523 -0.44 -2.30 19.22
CA GLU A 523 0.42 -1.18 19.63
C GLU A 523 0.98 -0.40 18.42
N LEU A 524 1.52 -1.11 17.43
CA LEU A 524 2.11 -0.52 16.22
C LEU A 524 1.09 0.08 15.23
N LEU A 525 -0.20 -0.28 15.35
CA LEU A 525 -1.29 0.20 14.50
C LEU A 525 -2.23 1.19 15.20
N LYS A 526 -2.03 1.48 16.49
CA LYS A 526 -2.81 2.48 17.24
C LYS A 526 -2.48 3.89 16.76
N SER A 527 -3.45 4.80 16.77
CA SER A 527 -3.15 6.22 16.51
C SER A 527 -2.30 6.81 17.64
N PRO A 528 -1.17 7.48 17.32
CA PRO A 528 -0.37 8.19 18.31
C PRO A 528 -1.11 9.44 18.77
N ASN A 529 -0.94 9.77 20.04
CA ASN A 529 -1.46 11.02 20.62
C ASN A 529 -0.96 12.22 19.80
N SER A 530 -1.82 13.22 19.63
CA SER A 530 -1.74 14.24 18.57
C SER A 530 -0.59 15.27 18.66
N GLY A 531 0.38 15.07 19.55
CA GLY A 531 1.47 16.01 19.82
C GLY A 531 2.81 15.73 19.13
N SER A 532 3.00 14.57 18.48
CA SER A 532 4.33 14.26 17.90
C SER A 532 4.62 15.05 16.61
N THR A 533 5.57 15.97 16.69
CA THR A 533 6.07 16.74 15.55
C THR A 533 6.77 15.81 14.56
N LYS A 534 6.10 15.48 13.45
CA LYS A 534 6.66 14.67 12.37
C LYS A 534 8.02 15.20 11.93
N ASN A 535 9.02 14.33 11.97
CA ASN A 535 10.39 14.67 11.63
C ASN A 535 10.54 14.92 10.12
N LEU A 536 11.46 15.80 9.72
CA LEU A 536 11.67 16.13 8.30
C LEU A 536 11.99 14.89 7.46
N SER A 537 12.79 13.97 8.04
CA SER A 537 13.12 12.64 7.49
C SER A 537 11.90 11.75 7.25
N GLU A 538 10.84 11.85 8.06
CA GLU A 538 9.60 11.10 7.85
C GLU A 538 8.77 11.68 6.71
N SER A 539 8.78 12.99 6.50
CA SER A 539 8.07 13.59 5.35
C SER A 539 8.73 13.24 4.01
N LYS A 540 10.08 13.25 3.94
CA LYS A 540 10.84 12.74 2.78
C LYS A 540 10.52 11.26 2.49
N LEU A 541 10.50 10.42 3.53
CA LEU A 541 10.14 9.00 3.40
C LEU A 541 8.67 8.81 2.94
N ALA A 542 7.73 9.59 3.47
CA ALA A 542 6.32 9.53 3.10
C ALA A 542 6.09 9.95 1.64
N TYR A 543 6.81 10.98 1.17
CA TYR A 543 6.83 11.38 -0.24
C TYR A 543 7.38 10.27 -1.13
N PHE A 544 8.51 9.66 -0.76
CA PHE A 544 9.09 8.52 -1.49
C PHE A 544 8.13 7.30 -1.57
N CYS A 545 7.45 6.96 -0.46
CA CYS A 545 6.43 5.90 -0.42
C CYS A 545 5.23 6.21 -1.34
N ASN A 546 4.88 7.49 -1.49
CA ASN A 546 3.83 7.94 -2.41
C ASN A 546 4.29 7.81 -3.87
N THR A 547 5.52 8.24 -4.21
CA THR A 547 6.07 8.08 -5.57
C THR A 547 6.27 6.61 -5.97
N LEU A 548 6.49 5.72 -5.01
CA LEU A 548 6.51 4.26 -5.24
C LEU A 548 5.12 3.69 -5.53
N GLY A 549 4.04 4.34 -5.09
CA GLY A 549 2.66 3.84 -5.22
C GLY A 549 2.27 2.74 -4.22
N ILE A 550 3.09 2.51 -3.18
CA ILE A 550 2.85 1.47 -2.15
C ILE A 550 2.08 1.98 -0.93
N GLY A 551 2.00 3.31 -0.78
CA GLY A 551 1.40 3.99 0.37
C GLY A 551 2.34 4.04 1.58
N GLY A 552 2.41 5.21 2.23
CA GLY A 552 3.26 5.43 3.41
C GLY A 552 2.54 5.17 4.74
N ASN A 553 3.30 5.18 5.83
CA ASN A 553 2.77 5.01 7.19
C ASN A 553 1.71 6.07 7.60
N THR A 554 1.65 7.20 6.88
CA THR A 554 0.62 8.24 7.04
C THR A 554 -0.71 7.92 6.35
N PHE A 555 -0.70 7.10 5.30
CA PHE A 555 -1.89 6.61 4.61
C PHE A 555 -2.56 5.45 5.37
N ALA A 556 -1.75 4.63 6.04
CA ALA A 556 -2.17 3.42 6.74
C ALA A 556 -3.40 3.63 7.63
N ALA A 557 -4.40 2.75 7.46
CA ALA A 557 -5.52 2.66 8.37
C ALA A 557 -5.05 2.27 9.79
N ARG A 558 -5.71 2.83 10.80
CA ARG A 558 -5.40 2.68 12.22
C ARG A 558 -6.67 2.45 13.01
N ASP A 559 -6.50 1.90 14.21
CA ASP A 559 -7.59 1.69 15.17
C ASP A 559 -8.76 0.91 14.49
N GLU A 560 -10.03 1.31 14.68
CA GLU A 560 -11.21 0.64 14.12
C GLU A 560 -11.27 0.54 12.58
N ASN A 561 -10.46 1.35 11.89
CA ASN A 561 -10.41 1.38 10.43
C ASN A 561 -9.42 0.35 9.86
N SER A 562 -8.58 -0.26 10.70
CA SER A 562 -7.52 -1.19 10.28
C SER A 562 -7.97 -2.64 10.44
N GLU A 563 -8.15 -3.34 9.33
CA GLU A 563 -8.61 -4.73 9.27
C GLU A 563 -7.81 -5.64 10.23
N ILE A 564 -6.48 -5.52 10.21
CA ILE A 564 -5.54 -6.30 11.03
C ILE A 564 -5.67 -5.94 12.52
N TYR A 565 -6.00 -4.69 12.88
CA TYR A 565 -6.21 -4.28 14.27
C TYR A 565 -7.47 -4.94 14.84
N VAL A 566 -8.58 -4.91 14.08
CA VAL A 566 -9.85 -5.54 14.48
C VAL A 566 -9.67 -7.04 14.69
N TYR A 567 -9.07 -7.75 13.72
CA TYR A 567 -8.82 -9.19 13.85
C TYR A 567 -7.84 -9.55 14.98
N SER A 568 -6.77 -8.75 15.18
CA SER A 568 -5.84 -8.96 16.31
C SER A 568 -6.54 -8.77 17.66
N THR A 569 -7.51 -7.85 17.76
CA THR A 569 -8.28 -7.60 18.99
C THR A 569 -9.26 -8.74 19.27
N LEU A 570 -9.94 -9.26 18.24
CA LEU A 570 -10.78 -10.46 18.35
C LEU A 570 -9.97 -11.68 18.81
N ASN A 571 -8.82 -11.94 18.19
CA ASN A 571 -7.96 -13.08 18.54
C ASN A 571 -7.35 -12.95 19.95
N CYS A 572 -7.02 -11.73 20.40
CA CYS A 572 -6.65 -11.48 21.80
C CYS A 572 -7.76 -11.93 22.76
N ILE A 573 -9.03 -11.58 22.52
CA ILE A 573 -10.13 -11.96 23.41
C ILE A 573 -10.36 -13.47 23.41
N ILE A 574 -10.29 -14.13 22.24
CA ILE A 574 -10.41 -15.61 22.15
C ILE A 574 -9.35 -16.31 23.01
N ILE A 575 -8.11 -15.79 23.02
CA ILE A 575 -7.05 -16.32 23.89
C ILE A 575 -7.35 -16.04 25.37
N LEU A 576 -7.79 -14.82 25.73
CA LEU A 576 -8.13 -14.46 27.11
C LEU A 576 -9.27 -15.32 27.68
N GLU A 577 -10.26 -15.67 26.87
CA GLU A 577 -11.36 -16.55 27.28
C GLU A 577 -10.91 -18.01 27.45
N SER A 578 -9.97 -18.47 26.63
CA SER A 578 -9.30 -19.76 26.81
C SER A 578 -8.50 -19.79 28.13
N ASP A 579 -7.72 -18.74 28.40
CA ASP A 579 -6.97 -18.59 29.65
C ASP A 579 -7.92 -18.59 30.87
N LEU A 580 -9.02 -17.84 30.81
CA LEU A 580 -10.05 -17.80 31.87
C LEU A 580 -10.76 -19.14 32.07
N ALA A 581 -11.07 -19.87 31.00
CA ALA A 581 -11.70 -21.18 31.08
C ALA A 581 -10.77 -22.20 31.78
N ILE A 582 -9.49 -22.22 31.41
CA ILE A 582 -8.47 -23.09 32.00
C ILE A 582 -8.26 -22.74 33.48
N LEU A 583 -8.09 -21.46 33.83
CA LEU A 583 -7.89 -21.04 35.23
C LEU A 583 -9.12 -21.34 36.12
N LYS A 584 -10.34 -21.24 35.57
CA LYS A 584 -11.57 -21.63 36.29
C LYS A 584 -11.70 -23.13 36.47
N GLN A 585 -11.27 -23.94 35.49
CA GLN A 585 -11.22 -25.40 35.63
C GLN A 585 -10.21 -25.81 36.72
N ILE A 586 -9.01 -25.20 36.71
CA ILE A 586 -7.99 -25.41 37.74
C ILE A 586 -8.54 -25.03 39.13
N ASN A 587 -9.14 -23.86 39.30
CA ASN A 587 -9.70 -23.43 40.59
C ASN A 587 -10.90 -24.26 41.11
N ASN A 588 -11.47 -25.14 40.28
CA ASN A 588 -12.52 -26.08 40.69
C ASN A 588 -11.94 -27.44 41.15
N ASP A 589 -10.62 -27.67 41.04
CA ASP A 589 -9.97 -28.89 41.52
C ASP A 589 -9.80 -28.84 43.06
N PRO A 590 -10.36 -29.82 43.81
CA PRO A 590 -10.33 -29.80 45.27
C PRO A 590 -8.94 -30.08 45.88
N THR A 591 -7.93 -30.43 45.08
CA THR A 591 -6.58 -30.77 45.56
C THR A 591 -5.65 -29.56 45.73
N ILE A 592 -6.06 -28.37 45.30
CA ILE A 592 -5.19 -27.18 45.20
C ILE A 592 -5.07 -26.42 46.53
N SER A 593 -3.85 -25.95 46.85
CA SER A 593 -3.58 -25.18 48.07
C SER A 593 -4.22 -23.78 48.06
N LYS A 594 -4.55 -23.28 49.25
CA LYS A 594 -5.17 -21.95 49.43
C LYS A 594 -4.35 -20.79 48.86
N GLU A 595 -3.01 -20.91 48.86
CA GLU A 595 -2.11 -19.90 48.30
C GLU A 595 -2.17 -19.85 46.77
N VAL A 596 -2.22 -21.02 46.12
CA VAL A 596 -2.37 -21.11 44.66
C VAL A 596 -3.77 -20.63 44.25
N LEU A 597 -4.82 -20.98 44.99
CA LEU A 597 -6.17 -20.45 44.76
C LEU A 597 -6.21 -18.91 44.87
N ALA A 598 -5.56 -18.33 45.89
CA ALA A 598 -5.48 -16.87 46.06
C ALA A 598 -4.75 -16.19 44.89
N LYS A 599 -3.61 -16.75 44.46
CA LYS A 599 -2.86 -16.26 43.29
C LYS A 599 -3.69 -16.35 42.00
N ASN A 600 -4.31 -17.50 41.74
CA ASN A 600 -5.14 -17.72 40.57
C ASN A 600 -6.36 -16.79 40.53
N ASN A 601 -6.98 -16.49 41.67
CA ASN A 601 -8.07 -15.51 41.76
C ASN A 601 -7.61 -14.09 41.39
N GLY A 602 -6.38 -13.70 41.77
CA GLY A 602 -5.76 -12.45 41.32
C GLY A 602 -5.53 -12.41 39.81
N GLU A 603 -5.02 -13.50 39.23
CA GLU A 603 -4.80 -13.61 37.77
C GLU A 603 -6.14 -13.63 37.00
N ILE A 604 -7.15 -14.38 37.45
CA ILE A 604 -8.51 -14.37 36.90
C ILE A 604 -9.10 -12.96 36.90
N THR A 605 -8.94 -12.20 38.00
CA THR A 605 -9.44 -10.82 38.11
C THR A 605 -8.76 -9.91 37.08
N LYS A 606 -7.43 -10.00 36.96
CA LYS A 606 -6.64 -9.24 35.99
C LYS A 606 -7.01 -9.57 34.54
N ILE A 607 -7.12 -10.85 34.20
CA ILE A 607 -7.46 -11.32 32.84
C ILE A 607 -8.91 -10.97 32.50
N THR A 608 -9.84 -11.01 33.47
CA THR A 608 -11.24 -10.57 33.27
C THR A 608 -11.32 -9.07 32.98
N ALA A 609 -10.53 -8.23 33.68
CA ALA A 609 -10.45 -6.80 33.40
C ALA A 609 -9.82 -6.51 32.03
N GLU A 610 -8.74 -7.22 31.66
CA GLU A 610 -8.10 -7.17 30.34
C GLU A 610 -9.12 -7.50 29.22
N ARG A 611 -9.83 -8.62 29.38
CA ARG A 611 -10.88 -9.11 28.47
C ARG A 611 -12.02 -8.11 28.30
N ASN A 612 -12.56 -7.57 29.40
CA ASN A 612 -13.68 -6.64 29.34
C ASN A 612 -13.27 -5.28 28.72
N SER A 613 -12.03 -4.84 28.92
CA SER A 613 -11.49 -3.66 28.23
C SER A 613 -11.49 -3.84 26.71
N LEU A 614 -10.98 -4.97 26.21
CA LEU A 614 -10.98 -5.26 24.77
C LEU A 614 -12.38 -5.47 24.18
N LEU A 615 -13.30 -6.09 24.92
CA LEU A 615 -14.69 -6.26 24.48
C LEU A 615 -15.40 -4.91 24.33
N ASN A 616 -15.24 -4.01 25.30
CA ASN A 616 -15.77 -2.65 25.22
C ASN A 616 -15.15 -1.87 24.06
N GLU A 617 -13.84 -2.02 23.84
CA GLU A 617 -13.13 -1.43 22.70
C GLU A 617 -13.75 -1.89 21.37
N ILE A 618 -13.94 -3.19 21.16
CA ILE A 618 -14.59 -3.75 19.96
C ILE A 618 -16.01 -3.24 19.80
N ASN A 619 -16.83 -3.24 20.86
CA ASN A 619 -18.21 -2.75 20.76
C ASN A 619 -18.27 -1.31 20.24
N LEU A 620 -17.39 -0.43 20.75
CA LEU A 620 -17.27 0.95 20.26
C LEU A 620 -16.87 1.03 18.77
N MET A 621 -16.03 0.12 18.26
CA MET A 621 -15.69 0.07 16.82
C MET A 621 -16.92 -0.16 15.93
N PHE A 622 -17.81 -1.07 16.33
CA PHE A 622 -19.00 -1.43 15.57
C PHE A 622 -20.19 -0.49 15.82
N GLU A 623 -20.23 0.20 16.97
CA GLU A 623 -21.23 1.23 17.27
C GLU A 623 -20.92 2.58 16.62
N ASN A 624 -19.66 3.01 16.59
CA ASN A 624 -19.30 4.29 15.97
C ASN A 624 -19.59 4.29 14.47
N GLY A 625 -19.48 3.14 13.79
CA GLY A 625 -19.92 2.96 12.40
C GLY A 625 -21.44 3.09 12.16
N LYS A 626 -22.26 3.29 13.21
CA LYS A 626 -23.71 3.57 13.09
C LYS A 626 -24.09 5.04 13.35
N LYS A 627 -23.15 5.89 13.76
CA LYS A 627 -23.43 7.29 14.14
C LYS A 627 -23.36 8.22 12.92
N ASN A 628 -24.52 8.62 12.42
CA ASN A 628 -24.66 9.69 11.41
C ASN A 628 -24.37 11.06 12.04
N THR A 629 -23.09 11.43 12.18
CA THR A 629 -22.69 12.77 12.66
C THR A 629 -22.85 13.82 11.55
N VAL A 630 -23.91 14.62 11.64
CA VAL A 630 -24.18 15.75 10.75
C VAL A 630 -23.50 17.01 11.29
N ASP A 631 -22.27 17.27 10.87
CA ASP A 631 -21.57 18.51 11.20
C ASP A 631 -22.14 19.70 10.40
N GLN A 632 -22.88 20.59 11.08
CA GLN A 632 -23.35 21.85 10.49
C GLN A 632 -22.23 22.91 10.48
N GLY A 633 -21.33 22.81 9.50
CA GLY A 633 -20.29 23.82 9.26
C GLY A 633 -20.86 25.14 8.72
N GLN A 634 -20.40 26.27 9.26
CA GLN A 634 -20.82 27.62 8.86
C GLN A 634 -20.28 28.04 7.46
N GLN A 635 -20.78 27.43 6.38
CA GLN A 635 -20.77 28.00 5.01
C GLN A 635 -21.65 27.24 4.00
N GLY A 636 -22.84 26.77 4.42
CA GLY A 636 -23.87 26.21 3.53
C GLY A 636 -23.58 24.84 2.89
N ILE A 637 -22.33 24.36 2.94
CA ILE A 637 -21.93 23.03 2.47
C ILE A 637 -22.11 22.03 3.63
N ILE A 638 -23.08 21.14 3.51
CA ILE A 638 -23.30 20.06 4.49
C ILE A 638 -22.18 19.01 4.33
N ILE A 639 -21.14 19.11 5.15
CA ILE A 639 -20.04 18.14 5.17
C ILE A 639 -20.45 16.93 6.02
N THR A 640 -21.16 15.98 5.41
CA THR A 640 -21.42 14.68 6.05
C THR A 640 -20.10 13.92 6.22
N ASN A 641 -19.60 13.85 7.45
CA ASN A 641 -18.41 13.09 7.83
C ASN A 641 -18.76 11.60 8.07
N ASN A 642 -19.49 11.00 7.13
CA ASN A 642 -20.03 9.63 7.18
C ASN A 642 -18.93 8.57 7.00
N HIS A 643 -18.04 8.46 7.98
CA HIS A 643 -17.03 7.41 8.02
C HIS A 643 -17.62 6.11 8.59
N LEU A 644 -18.38 5.38 7.75
CA LEU A 644 -18.59 3.95 7.98
C LEU A 644 -17.24 3.24 7.85
N GLY A 645 -16.60 3.00 8.99
CA GLY A 645 -15.35 2.26 9.10
C GLY A 645 -15.54 0.78 8.76
N PHE A 646 -14.44 0.12 8.39
CA PHE A 646 -14.37 -1.24 7.85
C PHE A 646 -15.33 -2.24 8.53
N ALA A 647 -15.27 -2.30 9.87
CA ALA A 647 -16.08 -3.16 10.73
C ALA A 647 -17.60 -3.08 10.48
N SER A 648 -18.12 -1.90 10.13
CA SER A 648 -19.54 -1.67 9.84
C SER A 648 -19.96 -1.99 8.40
N SER A 649 -18.99 -2.08 7.48
CA SER A 649 -19.21 -2.18 6.03
C SER A 649 -19.11 -3.60 5.46
N ASN A 650 -18.33 -4.47 6.11
CA ASN A 650 -18.07 -5.83 5.63
C ASN A 650 -19.03 -6.85 6.27
N LYS A 651 -19.75 -7.60 5.42
CA LYS A 651 -20.78 -8.58 5.86
C LYS A 651 -20.20 -9.72 6.70
N LEU A 652 -19.07 -10.30 6.28
CA LEU A 652 -18.42 -11.40 7.02
C LEU A 652 -17.91 -10.93 8.38
N VAL A 653 -17.36 -9.71 8.47
CA VAL A 653 -16.88 -9.13 9.73
C VAL A 653 -18.04 -8.86 10.70
N LEU A 654 -19.17 -8.35 10.19
CA LEU A 654 -20.38 -8.18 10.99
C LEU A 654 -20.98 -9.52 11.45
N ALA A 655 -21.03 -10.53 10.58
CA ALA A 655 -21.49 -11.88 10.95
C ALA A 655 -20.58 -12.53 12.01
N SER A 656 -19.25 -12.43 11.84
CA SER A 656 -18.27 -12.86 12.85
C SER A 656 -18.48 -12.14 14.19
N LYS A 657 -18.72 -10.82 14.18
CA LYS A 657 -19.00 -10.05 15.40
C LYS A 657 -20.30 -10.49 16.08
N ASN A 658 -21.35 -10.73 15.31
CA ASN A 658 -22.63 -11.23 15.82
C ASN A 658 -22.51 -12.64 16.44
N ILE A 659 -21.75 -13.55 15.81
CA ILE A 659 -21.46 -14.89 16.36
C ILE A 659 -20.60 -14.76 17.62
N PHE A 660 -19.61 -13.88 17.61
CA PHE A 660 -18.74 -13.59 18.75
C PHE A 660 -19.56 -13.04 19.95
N ASP A 661 -20.52 -12.14 19.72
CA ASP A 661 -21.45 -11.67 20.74
C ASP A 661 -22.28 -12.83 21.34
N VAL A 662 -22.74 -13.77 20.51
CA VAL A 662 -23.49 -14.96 20.96
C VAL A 662 -22.64 -15.93 21.78
N VAL A 663 -21.33 -16.03 21.49
CA VAL A 663 -20.42 -16.93 22.21
C VAL A 663 -19.92 -16.33 23.53
N PHE A 664 -19.66 -15.01 23.57
CA PHE A 664 -18.95 -14.37 24.69
C PHE A 664 -19.77 -13.36 25.50
N ASN A 665 -20.91 -12.86 25.01
CA ASN A 665 -21.78 -11.98 25.81
C ASN A 665 -22.92 -12.78 26.46
N GLN A 666 -23.37 -12.32 27.63
CA GLN A 666 -24.53 -12.91 28.32
C GLN A 666 -25.84 -12.44 27.66
N LEU A 667 -26.14 -12.98 26.48
CA LEU A 667 -27.37 -12.71 25.74
C LEU A 667 -28.50 -13.64 26.19
N THR A 668 -29.73 -13.13 26.16
CA THR A 668 -30.92 -13.96 26.39
C THR A 668 -31.16 -14.92 25.22
N HIS A 669 -31.83 -16.04 25.50
CA HIS A 669 -32.14 -17.06 24.50
C HIS A 669 -32.90 -16.51 23.26
N GLN A 670 -33.76 -15.51 23.45
CA GLN A 670 -34.48 -14.84 22.36
C GLN A 670 -33.55 -13.97 21.50
N GLN A 671 -32.62 -13.23 22.12
CA GLN A 671 -31.60 -12.45 21.41
C GLN A 671 -30.66 -13.36 20.61
N VAL A 672 -30.17 -14.44 21.22
CA VAL A 672 -29.33 -15.45 20.55
C VAL A 672 -30.02 -16.01 19.31
N LYS A 673 -31.28 -16.48 19.47
CA LYS A 673 -32.06 -17.02 18.36
C LYS A 673 -32.23 -15.99 17.24
N SER A 674 -32.68 -14.78 17.56
CA SER A 674 -32.88 -13.70 16.57
C SER A 674 -31.60 -13.31 15.83
N ILE A 675 -30.46 -13.24 16.53
CA ILE A 675 -29.17 -12.93 15.89
C ILE A 675 -28.75 -14.03 14.92
N LEU A 676 -28.92 -15.31 15.29
CA LEU A 676 -28.50 -16.43 14.47
C LEU A 676 -29.45 -16.69 13.28
N GLU A 677 -30.76 -16.48 13.42
CA GLU A 677 -31.73 -16.58 12.30
C GLU A 677 -31.56 -15.46 11.26
N ASN A 678 -30.95 -14.32 11.64
CA ASN A 678 -30.52 -13.29 10.69
C ASN A 678 -29.21 -13.66 9.94
N ILE A 679 -28.49 -14.70 10.39
CA ILE A 679 -27.25 -15.20 9.75
C ILE A 679 -27.55 -16.45 8.91
N VAL A 680 -28.41 -17.35 9.41
CA VAL A 680 -28.88 -18.55 8.71
C VAL A 680 -30.36 -18.37 8.37
N PRO A 681 -30.70 -17.91 7.14
CA PRO A 681 -32.03 -17.41 6.84
C PRO A 681 -33.13 -18.50 6.85
N PRO A 682 -34.38 -18.14 7.21
CA PRO A 682 -35.45 -19.10 7.49
C PRO A 682 -35.94 -19.93 6.29
N SER A 683 -35.55 -19.61 5.06
CA SER A 683 -35.82 -20.45 3.88
C SER A 683 -35.19 -21.85 3.98
N VAL A 684 -34.09 -22.01 4.72
CA VAL A 684 -33.49 -23.33 5.02
C VAL A 684 -34.19 -24.03 6.19
N LEU A 685 -34.86 -23.28 7.05
CA LEU A 685 -35.56 -23.82 8.23
C LEU A 685 -36.88 -24.49 7.84
N HIS A 686 -37.61 -23.91 6.88
CA HIS A 686 -39.00 -24.29 6.59
C HIS A 686 -39.22 -25.23 5.40
N ASN A 687 -38.24 -25.47 4.52
CA ASN A 687 -38.38 -26.49 3.48
C ASN A 687 -38.40 -27.89 4.12
N SER A 688 -39.47 -28.65 3.85
CA SER A 688 -39.82 -29.90 4.51
C SER A 688 -40.19 -31.02 3.52
N SER A 689 -40.38 -32.23 4.07
CA SER A 689 -41.21 -33.33 3.56
C SER A 689 -40.77 -34.16 2.34
N GLU A 690 -39.85 -33.75 1.46
CA GLU A 690 -39.31 -34.67 0.42
C GLU A 690 -37.77 -34.73 0.41
N VAL A 691 -37.24 -35.95 0.40
CA VAL A 691 -35.81 -36.25 0.57
C VAL A 691 -35.18 -36.62 -0.78
N SER A 692 -34.20 -35.84 -1.22
CA SER A 692 -33.22 -36.27 -2.23
C SER A 692 -31.88 -35.57 -1.97
N GLU A 693 -30.84 -36.35 -1.66
CA GLU A 693 -29.54 -35.86 -1.19
C GLU A 693 -28.79 -34.98 -2.22
N ALA A 694 -29.20 -35.00 -3.49
CA ALA A 694 -28.60 -34.22 -4.57
C ALA A 694 -28.88 -32.70 -4.48
N ASN A 695 -30.07 -32.29 -3.99
CA ASN A 695 -30.51 -30.89 -4.07
C ASN A 695 -30.07 -30.01 -2.89
N ASP A 696 -29.82 -30.60 -1.72
CA ASP A 696 -29.34 -29.85 -0.53
C ASP A 696 -27.96 -29.22 -0.77
N HIS A 697 -27.10 -29.88 -1.56
CA HIS A 697 -25.74 -29.41 -1.82
C HIS A 697 -25.70 -28.01 -2.47
N ASP A 698 -26.58 -27.71 -3.44
CA ASP A 698 -26.58 -26.40 -4.12
C ASP A 698 -27.23 -25.29 -3.27
N GLN A 699 -28.24 -25.59 -2.45
CA GLN A 699 -28.82 -24.60 -1.54
C GLN A 699 -27.86 -24.25 -0.40
N VAL A 700 -27.22 -25.26 0.22
CA VAL A 700 -26.17 -25.04 1.23
C VAL A 700 -24.96 -24.33 0.60
N ALA A 701 -24.53 -24.73 -0.61
CA ALA A 701 -23.47 -24.02 -1.32
C ALA A 701 -23.84 -22.56 -1.62
N THR A 702 -25.10 -22.23 -1.88
CA THR A 702 -25.55 -20.84 -2.13
C THR A 702 -25.54 -19.94 -0.88
N LEU A 703 -25.55 -20.53 0.32
CA LEU A 703 -25.40 -19.80 1.59
C LEU A 703 -23.95 -19.81 2.12
N VAL A 704 -23.21 -20.89 1.89
CA VAL A 704 -21.74 -20.93 2.05
C VAL A 704 -21.03 -20.04 1.00
N GLN A 705 -21.75 -19.58 -0.03
CA GLN A 705 -21.29 -18.48 -0.90
C GLN A 705 -21.40 -17.09 -0.25
N GLN A 706 -22.16 -16.93 0.84
CA GLN A 706 -22.35 -15.66 1.56
C GLN A 706 -21.66 -15.61 2.93
N LEU A 707 -21.39 -16.77 3.54
CA LEU A 707 -20.68 -16.95 4.81
C LEU A 707 -19.58 -18.00 4.63
N SER A 708 -18.43 -17.86 5.30
CA SER A 708 -17.40 -18.89 5.22
C SER A 708 -17.86 -20.21 5.87
N PRO A 709 -17.34 -21.38 5.43
CA PRO A 709 -17.78 -22.69 5.96
C PRO A 709 -17.67 -22.79 7.48
N GLU A 710 -16.65 -22.18 8.08
CA GLU A 710 -16.39 -22.16 9.53
C GLU A 710 -17.48 -21.38 10.28
N LEU A 711 -17.84 -20.19 9.77
CA LEU A 711 -18.84 -19.32 10.37
C LEU A 711 -20.23 -19.93 10.28
N TYR A 712 -20.56 -20.55 9.14
CA TYR A 712 -21.84 -21.26 8.97
C TYR A 712 -21.93 -22.51 9.87
N ALA A 713 -20.85 -23.30 9.95
CA ALA A 713 -20.79 -24.46 10.85
C ALA A 713 -20.91 -24.07 12.33
N LEU A 714 -20.30 -22.94 12.74
CA LEU A 714 -20.38 -22.43 14.10
C LEU A 714 -21.76 -21.85 14.41
N ALA A 715 -22.36 -21.10 13.48
CA ALA A 715 -23.71 -20.57 13.64
C ALA A 715 -24.76 -21.69 13.76
N THR A 716 -24.69 -22.74 12.94
CA THR A 716 -25.58 -23.91 13.03
C THR A 716 -25.36 -24.72 14.32
N TYR A 717 -24.12 -24.90 14.77
CA TYR A 717 -23.82 -25.50 16.08
C TYR A 717 -24.39 -24.69 17.26
N LEU A 718 -24.38 -23.35 17.18
CA LEU A 718 -24.99 -22.49 18.20
C LEU A 718 -26.52 -22.53 18.13
N LEU A 719 -27.11 -22.55 16.94
CA LEU A 719 -28.55 -22.73 16.74
C LEU A 719 -29.05 -24.03 17.39
N SER A 720 -28.32 -25.14 17.25
CA SER A 720 -28.70 -26.41 17.87
C SER A 720 -28.75 -26.36 19.41
N LYS A 721 -27.99 -25.47 20.05
CA LYS A 721 -28.08 -25.25 21.51
C LYS A 721 -29.33 -24.45 21.90
N SER A 722 -29.83 -23.60 21.00
CA SER A 722 -31.05 -22.79 21.18
C SER A 722 -32.34 -23.44 20.65
N ALA A 723 -32.24 -24.59 19.97
CA ALA A 723 -33.41 -25.33 19.53
C ALA A 723 -34.11 -26.00 20.73
N THR A 724 -35.43 -25.91 20.81
CA THR A 724 -36.24 -26.62 21.83
C THR A 724 -36.51 -28.06 21.38
N ASP A 725 -37.07 -28.23 20.18
CA ASP A 725 -37.31 -29.50 19.51
C ASP A 725 -36.01 -30.30 19.22
N SER A 726 -36.09 -31.63 19.26
CA SER A 726 -35.01 -32.59 19.01
C SER A 726 -34.77 -32.88 17.52
N ILE A 727 -35.77 -32.73 16.65
CA ILE A 727 -35.61 -32.89 15.20
C ILE A 727 -34.83 -31.69 14.63
N SER A 728 -35.21 -30.48 15.04
CA SER A 728 -34.50 -29.23 14.73
C SER A 728 -33.04 -29.28 15.19
N LYS A 729 -32.76 -29.82 16.39
CA LYS A 729 -31.39 -30.08 16.87
C LYS A 729 -30.60 -30.95 15.90
N GLN A 730 -31.19 -32.07 15.47
CA GLN A 730 -30.55 -33.02 14.55
C GLN A 730 -30.22 -32.35 13.22
N ARG A 731 -31.16 -31.60 12.62
CA ARG A 731 -30.96 -30.85 11.35
C ARG A 731 -29.78 -29.88 11.45
N PHE A 732 -29.73 -29.06 12.50
CA PHE A 732 -28.64 -28.11 12.72
C PHE A 732 -27.28 -28.77 12.96
N LEU A 733 -27.24 -29.87 13.71
CA LEU A 733 -25.99 -30.61 13.99
C LEU A 733 -25.45 -31.30 12.74
N LEU A 734 -26.32 -31.89 11.91
CA LEU A 734 -25.93 -32.46 10.61
C LEU A 734 -25.39 -31.38 9.66
N GLN A 735 -26.04 -30.21 9.58
CA GLN A 735 -25.54 -29.08 8.80
C GLN A 735 -24.17 -28.59 9.30
N SER A 736 -23.97 -28.50 10.62
CA SER A 736 -22.67 -28.15 11.20
C SER A 736 -21.59 -29.19 10.87
N ILE A 737 -21.90 -30.50 10.90
CA ILE A 737 -20.97 -31.57 10.51
C ILE A 737 -20.63 -31.49 9.01
N ALA A 738 -21.61 -31.22 8.14
CA ALA A 738 -21.37 -31.05 6.71
C ALA A 738 -20.47 -29.85 6.40
N SER A 739 -20.77 -28.68 6.99
CA SER A 739 -19.98 -27.47 6.77
C SER A 739 -18.60 -27.51 7.44
N SER A 740 -18.45 -28.17 8.59
CA SER A 740 -17.13 -28.36 9.23
C SER A 740 -16.23 -29.34 8.48
N LYS A 741 -16.78 -30.31 7.72
CA LYS A 741 -16.03 -31.10 6.74
C LYS A 741 -15.49 -30.22 5.60
N ILE A 742 -16.31 -29.33 5.04
CA ILE A 742 -15.90 -28.36 4.00
C ILE A 742 -14.85 -27.37 4.53
N ALA A 743 -14.91 -27.05 5.82
CA ALA A 743 -13.93 -26.20 6.52
C ALA A 743 -12.64 -26.91 6.94
N HIS A 744 -12.52 -28.23 6.71
CA HIS A 744 -11.48 -29.10 7.28
C HIS A 744 -11.28 -28.92 8.81
N ASN A 745 -12.36 -28.56 9.53
CA ASN A 745 -12.34 -28.21 10.94
C ASN A 745 -12.75 -29.41 11.81
N LEU A 746 -11.79 -30.31 12.05
CA LEU A 746 -12.00 -31.55 12.79
C LEU A 746 -12.54 -31.33 14.21
N VAL A 747 -12.16 -30.24 14.88
CA VAL A 747 -12.60 -29.93 16.25
C VAL A 747 -14.09 -29.59 16.28
N LEU A 748 -14.56 -28.73 15.36
CA LEU A 748 -15.99 -28.40 15.26
C LEU A 748 -16.80 -29.62 14.77
N GLN A 749 -16.25 -30.41 13.85
CA GLN A 749 -16.85 -31.67 13.40
C GLN A 749 -17.04 -32.67 14.56
N TYR A 750 -16.04 -32.79 15.45
CA TYR A 750 -16.11 -33.63 16.64
C TYR A 750 -17.12 -33.08 17.68
N LEU A 751 -17.09 -31.78 17.98
CA LEU A 751 -18.02 -31.16 18.93
C LEU A 751 -19.50 -31.27 18.48
N SER A 752 -19.76 -31.11 17.18
CA SER A 752 -21.09 -31.31 16.59
C SER A 752 -21.47 -32.79 16.57
N GLY A 753 -20.55 -33.69 16.21
CA GLY A 753 -20.76 -35.14 16.25
C GLY A 753 -21.05 -35.70 17.64
N MET A 754 -20.41 -35.17 18.69
CA MET A 754 -20.69 -35.54 20.08
C MET A 754 -22.07 -35.06 20.55
N LYS A 755 -22.51 -33.86 20.14
CA LYS A 755 -23.87 -33.39 20.44
C LYS A 755 -24.95 -34.08 19.60
N LEU A 756 -24.61 -34.58 18.41
CA LEU A 756 -25.50 -35.42 17.61
C LEU A 756 -25.71 -36.79 18.26
N TYR A 757 -24.64 -37.42 18.76
CA TYR A 757 -24.70 -38.63 19.57
C TYR A 757 -25.61 -38.48 20.81
N GLU A 758 -25.42 -37.40 21.60
CA GLU A 758 -26.31 -37.10 22.74
C GLU A 758 -27.79 -36.90 22.36
N ASN A 759 -28.07 -36.48 21.11
CA ASN A 759 -29.43 -36.31 20.62
C ASN A 759 -30.04 -37.64 20.17
N TYR A 760 -29.27 -38.49 19.48
CA TYR A 760 -29.68 -39.85 19.09
C TYR A 760 -30.01 -40.73 20.30
N GLN A 761 -29.19 -40.70 21.36
CA GLN A 761 -29.51 -41.41 22.60
C GLN A 761 -30.84 -40.96 23.23
N LYS A 762 -31.17 -39.66 23.18
CA LYS A 762 -32.44 -39.12 23.69
C LYS A 762 -33.65 -39.43 22.80
N LEU A 763 -33.42 -39.76 21.53
CA LEU A 763 -34.45 -40.20 20.58
C LEU A 763 -34.61 -41.73 20.54
N GLY A 764 -33.81 -42.49 21.29
CA GLY A 764 -33.80 -43.97 21.23
C GLY A 764 -33.13 -44.55 19.98
N GLN A 765 -32.48 -43.72 19.17
CA GLN A 765 -31.83 -44.08 17.90
C GLN A 765 -30.44 -44.67 18.16
N GLN A 766 -30.41 -45.92 18.65
CA GLN A 766 -29.20 -46.58 19.13
C GLN A 766 -28.19 -46.88 18.01
N ALA A 767 -28.64 -47.36 16.85
CA ALA A 767 -27.74 -47.70 15.73
C ALA A 767 -27.02 -46.45 15.18
N GLU A 768 -27.74 -45.34 15.06
CA GLU A 768 -27.22 -44.05 14.64
C GLU A 768 -26.28 -43.44 15.70
N ALA A 769 -26.56 -43.66 16.98
CA ALA A 769 -25.66 -43.28 18.07
C ALA A 769 -24.33 -44.05 18.01
N ASP A 770 -24.35 -45.37 17.86
CA ASP A 770 -23.13 -46.19 17.84
C ASP A 770 -22.25 -45.89 16.63
N LEU A 771 -22.84 -45.70 15.45
CA LEU A 771 -22.14 -45.25 14.24
C LEU A 771 -21.49 -43.86 14.44
N GLN A 772 -22.23 -42.91 15.04
CA GLN A 772 -21.71 -41.58 15.32
C GLN A 772 -20.58 -41.62 16.37
N LEU A 773 -20.65 -42.50 17.37
CA LEU A 773 -19.62 -42.71 18.39
C LEU A 773 -18.33 -43.28 17.79
N GLN A 774 -18.43 -44.25 16.88
CA GLN A 774 -17.29 -44.79 16.15
C GLN A 774 -16.58 -43.70 15.32
N HIS A 775 -17.35 -42.91 14.57
CA HIS A 775 -16.83 -41.78 13.79
C HIS A 775 -16.19 -40.70 14.68
N ASN A 776 -16.82 -40.34 15.81
CA ASN A 776 -16.27 -39.39 16.78
C ASN A 776 -14.94 -39.88 17.38
N SER A 777 -14.80 -41.20 17.61
CA SER A 777 -13.56 -41.79 18.11
C SER A 777 -12.42 -41.67 17.08
N GLN A 778 -12.69 -41.91 15.79
CA GLN A 778 -11.71 -41.68 14.72
C GLN A 778 -11.30 -40.20 14.59
N LEU A 779 -12.24 -39.26 14.78
CA LEU A 779 -11.91 -37.83 14.82
C LEU A 779 -11.02 -37.47 16.02
N ARG A 780 -11.31 -38.02 17.20
CA ARG A 780 -10.53 -37.78 18.42
C ARG A 780 -9.05 -38.15 18.23
N GLU A 781 -8.77 -39.33 17.67
CA GLU A 781 -7.39 -39.78 17.41
C GLU A 781 -6.67 -38.86 16.40
N LYS A 782 -7.36 -38.41 15.33
CA LYS A 782 -6.80 -37.44 14.37
C LYS A 782 -6.46 -36.11 15.04
N ILE A 783 -7.33 -35.59 15.90
CA ILE A 783 -7.13 -34.34 16.65
C ILE A 783 -5.94 -34.50 17.63
N LEU A 784 -5.86 -35.61 18.36
CA LEU A 784 -4.76 -35.89 19.28
C LEU A 784 -3.42 -36.00 18.54
N ALA A 785 -3.37 -36.64 17.38
CA ALA A 785 -2.17 -36.72 16.55
C ALA A 785 -1.64 -35.34 16.14
N MET A 786 -2.51 -34.40 15.72
CA MET A 786 -2.11 -33.03 15.37
C MET A 786 -1.42 -32.31 16.54
N PHE A 787 -1.98 -32.42 17.75
CA PHE A 787 -1.39 -31.80 18.94
C PHE A 787 -0.09 -32.50 19.37
N VAL A 788 -0.01 -33.83 19.29
CA VAL A 788 1.21 -34.59 19.63
C VAL A 788 2.38 -34.26 18.69
N ASP A 789 2.15 -34.14 17.38
CA ASP A 789 3.21 -33.80 16.44
C ASP A 789 3.68 -32.35 16.55
N SER A 790 2.80 -31.40 16.90
CA SER A 790 3.19 -30.01 17.20
C SER A 790 4.23 -29.91 18.33
N GLN A 791 4.14 -30.79 19.35
CA GLN A 791 5.05 -30.80 20.50
C GLN A 791 6.40 -31.50 20.23
N LYS A 792 6.54 -32.25 19.13
CA LYS A 792 7.81 -32.94 18.80
C LYS A 792 8.93 -31.98 18.36
N GLY A 793 8.60 -30.76 17.96
CA GLY A 793 9.55 -29.77 17.40
C GLY A 793 10.31 -28.89 18.39
N LEU A 794 10.18 -29.07 19.71
CA LEU A 794 10.75 -28.16 20.73
C LEU A 794 11.66 -28.87 21.77
N PRO A 795 12.66 -28.16 22.33
CA PRO A 795 13.68 -28.75 23.21
C PRO A 795 13.12 -29.20 24.57
N LYS A 796 13.75 -30.24 25.14
CA LYS A 796 13.25 -31.02 26.30
C LYS A 796 12.82 -30.20 27.53
N LYS A 797 13.39 -29.00 27.77
CA LYS A 797 13.06 -28.14 28.93
C LYS A 797 11.61 -27.63 28.98
N VAL A 798 10.83 -27.72 27.89
CA VAL A 798 9.40 -27.34 27.88
C VAL A 798 8.48 -28.51 28.26
N ARG A 799 8.98 -29.76 28.33
CA ARG A 799 8.17 -30.96 28.56
C ARG A 799 7.81 -31.25 30.02
N SER A 800 8.29 -30.45 30.98
CA SER A 800 8.20 -30.75 32.43
C SER A 800 7.35 -29.75 33.21
N SER A 801 6.39 -29.07 32.55
CA SER A 801 5.48 -28.13 33.21
C SER A 801 4.12 -28.03 32.51
N LYS A 802 3.41 -29.15 32.42
CA LYS A 802 1.94 -29.25 32.33
C LYS A 802 1.50 -30.60 32.85
#